data_AF-A0A556CMJ2-F1
#
_entry.id   AF-A0A556CMJ2-F1
#
_cell.length_a   1.000
_cell.length_b   1.000
_cell.length_c   1.000
_cell.angle_alpha   90.00
_cell.angle_beta   90.00
_cell.angle_gamma   90.00
#
_symmetry.space_group_name_H-M   'P 1'
#
loop_
_entity.id
_entity.type
_entity.pdbx_description
1 polymer ?
#
loop_
_entity_poly.entity_id
_entity_poly.type
_entity_poly.pdbx_seq_one_letter_code
_entity_poly.pdbx_strand_id
1 'polypeptide(L)'
;MENYPSEWEADVVLRDGGTAHLRPIVPGDADALSKMHEAQSPESIYLRFFAPLPRLPKRDLDRFVTVDHHDRVAMIMLVGSDIIGVGRFDKISATSAEVAFNIADAHQGRGIGSILLEHLAAAARDLGIRRFTAEVLPQNRSMLQVFQAAGYEVSRGFDDGVVAVNFDIDPTARSIEVQASREHRAEALSVRTVLHPTSVVVIGASRKRNSTGHLLIRNITSAKFTGDLWVVHPEVDQIAGVQAYPSLDDLPGKADLAVIAVPAESATEVVQECAAHGVKAVLVISSGFAETGEAGAELQRQMVSTARAYGMRVVGPNSFGLVNESENISLNTSLAPFLPASGTLGLFSQSGALGTALLAAAKKRGLGISTFVSAGNRADLSGNDVLQYWEEDPATKTVGLYLESIGNPRKFARIARRVSRVKPVIVIKSDLTGRELPPGHIVRTSSLAPNTLDQVLGQAGVIRADTIHQLFDLAQVFSTQSLPAGRRLGVIGNSAAMATLVIQRARSEGLHVEADPVSLHPEVEAETFRDELEAMYAREDIDSVIVTFTPSAGAEESEIAAHLAEAAARSKKTTVACFLGIQGVQDELTTHLSDSEGNRNSHTVPSYVGPEDAVWSLARATDYARWRGADHGRFLEVEDLDDKGVRTIIESALSEAQTGRPVRLERDQARALLSCYGIEVLPHITAASVDEALSAADDIGYPVALKAVSNTLRHRMELGGVRLNIDSPEELREDFQAIQETISSLLVDEDPLVDVQAMAPPGVPCVIRAGEDRLLGPLLSFSLAGDTTELLGDVEHRVAPLTDKDAEDMIRSVKSSPRLFGYRGLPPVNIDPLKDVLERLSVLVERHPQILELEIHPMVATVTGGHLLSVRIDLLTDSTRIDSTRRLLS
;
A
#
# COMPACT_ATOMS: atom_id res chain seq x y z
N MET A 1 4.78 34.27 11.51
CA MET A 1 5.46 33.35 10.57
C MET A 1 4.49 33.07 9.42
N GLU A 2 4.17 34.07 8.60
CA GLU A 2 3.17 33.88 7.52
C GLU A 2 3.70 33.10 6.30
N ASN A 3 5.01 32.79 6.25
CA ASN A 3 5.67 32.12 5.13
C ASN A 3 6.43 30.83 5.52
N TYR A 4 6.04 30.14 6.60
CA TYR A 4 6.69 28.87 6.97
C TYR A 4 6.03 27.69 6.22
N PRO A 5 6.75 26.92 5.39
CA PRO A 5 6.18 25.83 4.61
C PRO A 5 6.09 24.56 5.47
N SER A 6 5.04 24.44 6.27
CA SER A 6 4.82 23.31 7.17
C SER A 6 4.63 21.98 6.42
N GLU A 7 4.19 22.03 5.16
CA GLU A 7 4.05 20.88 4.27
C GLU A 7 5.39 20.24 3.86
N TRP A 8 6.52 20.87 4.18
CA TRP A 8 7.86 20.32 3.97
C TRP A 8 8.39 19.55 5.18
N GLU A 9 7.68 19.60 6.32
CA GLU A 9 8.03 18.82 7.50
C GLU A 9 7.80 17.33 7.27
N ALA A 10 8.69 16.52 7.83
CA ALA A 10 8.60 15.07 7.73
C ALA A 10 9.34 14.38 8.87
N ASP A 11 8.75 13.31 9.40
CA ASP A 11 9.50 12.34 10.19
C ASP A 11 10.03 11.22 9.29
N VAL A 12 11.31 10.89 9.44
CA VAL A 12 12.02 9.93 8.58
C VAL A 12 12.68 8.84 9.38
N VAL A 13 12.82 7.65 8.79
CA VAL A 13 13.62 6.55 9.35
C VAL A 13 15.03 6.56 8.76
N LEU A 14 16.04 6.64 9.59
CA LEU A 14 17.45 6.63 9.20
C LEU A 14 17.93 5.22 8.83
N ARG A 15 19.09 5.12 8.20
CA ARG A 15 19.64 3.85 7.70
C ARG A 15 19.90 2.81 8.81
N ASP A 16 20.04 3.26 10.04
CA ASP A 16 20.22 2.43 11.24
C ASP A 16 18.90 2.05 11.92
N GLY A 17 17.74 2.44 11.35
CA GLY A 17 16.41 2.14 11.89
C GLY A 17 15.90 3.14 12.92
N GLY A 18 16.73 4.10 13.37
CA GLY A 18 16.28 5.20 14.23
C GLY A 18 15.44 6.23 13.46
N THR A 19 14.72 7.09 14.16
CA THR A 19 13.95 8.18 13.53
C THR A 19 14.66 9.54 13.62
N ALA A 20 14.25 10.49 12.78
CA ALA A 20 14.66 11.88 12.85
C ALA A 20 13.55 12.79 12.32
N HIS A 21 13.51 14.02 12.81
CA HIS A 21 12.56 15.02 12.33
C HIS A 21 13.24 15.97 11.33
N LEU A 22 12.64 16.13 10.15
CA LEU A 22 13.08 17.03 9.10
C LEU A 22 12.11 18.19 8.99
N ARG A 23 12.64 19.43 8.99
CA ARG A 23 11.83 20.63 8.79
C ARG A 23 12.62 21.78 8.16
N PRO A 24 11.93 22.78 7.57
CA PRO A 24 12.57 24.04 7.19
C PRO A 24 13.29 24.70 8.37
N ILE A 25 14.45 25.32 8.10
CA ILE A 25 15.21 26.06 9.10
C ILE A 25 14.49 27.36 9.48
N VAL A 26 14.61 27.78 10.73
CA VAL A 26 14.08 29.07 11.22
C VAL A 26 15.19 29.89 11.91
N PRO A 27 15.03 31.22 12.06
CA PRO A 27 16.04 32.05 12.72
C PRO A 27 16.42 31.60 14.14
N GLY A 28 15.51 30.94 14.86
CA GLY A 28 15.75 30.38 16.19
C GLY A 28 16.77 29.23 16.23
N ASP A 29 17.13 28.65 15.09
CA ASP A 29 18.06 27.51 15.01
C ASP A 29 19.54 27.90 15.05
N ALA A 30 19.85 29.21 15.14
CA ALA A 30 21.21 29.74 15.07
C ALA A 30 22.18 29.09 16.08
N ASP A 31 21.74 28.95 17.33
CA ASP A 31 22.58 28.38 18.38
C ASP A 31 22.84 26.89 18.15
N ALA A 32 21.81 26.13 17.74
CA ALA A 32 21.94 24.70 17.44
C ALA A 32 22.83 24.47 16.21
N LEU A 33 22.71 25.31 15.19
CA LEU A 33 23.54 25.26 13.99
C LEU A 33 25.01 25.60 14.31
N SER A 34 25.24 26.62 15.15
CA SER A 34 26.57 26.98 15.62
C SER A 34 27.21 25.84 16.42
N LYS A 35 26.45 25.23 17.34
CA LYS A 35 26.88 24.07 18.13
C LYS A 35 27.26 22.89 17.23
N MET A 36 26.44 22.58 16.22
CA MET A 36 26.75 21.53 15.25
C MET A 36 28.05 21.83 14.50
N HIS A 37 28.23 23.07 14.02
CA HIS A 37 29.41 23.49 13.26
C HIS A 37 30.70 23.40 14.08
N GLU A 38 30.69 23.89 15.32
CA GLU A 38 31.86 23.85 16.20
C GLU A 38 32.27 22.44 16.61
N ALA A 39 31.34 21.47 16.58
CA ALA A 39 31.62 20.07 16.84
C ALA A 39 32.21 19.31 15.64
N GLN A 40 32.30 19.93 14.46
CA GLN A 40 32.85 19.28 13.27
C GLN A 40 34.38 19.19 13.30
N SER A 41 34.92 18.13 12.68
CA SER A 41 36.35 18.03 12.43
C SER A 41 36.84 19.13 11.47
N PRO A 42 38.12 19.54 11.57
CA PRO A 42 38.72 20.48 10.62
C PRO A 42 38.63 20.01 9.16
N GLU A 43 38.67 18.70 8.95
CA GLU A 43 38.50 18.08 7.63
C GLU A 43 37.09 18.32 7.09
N SER A 44 36.04 17.99 7.83
CA SER A 44 34.65 18.23 7.40
C SER A 44 34.34 19.70 7.14
N ILE A 45 34.87 20.61 7.97
CA ILE A 45 34.76 22.06 7.76
C ILE A 45 35.43 22.46 6.44
N TYR A 46 36.66 22.02 6.21
CA TYR A 46 37.39 22.33 4.98
C TYR A 46 36.70 21.77 3.75
N LEU A 47 36.22 20.53 3.81
CA LEU A 47 35.49 19.88 2.71
C LEU A 47 34.17 20.59 2.36
N ARG A 48 33.55 21.30 3.30
CA ARG A 48 32.30 22.04 3.10
C ARG A 48 32.48 23.50 2.67
N PHE A 49 33.43 24.20 3.27
CA PHE A 49 33.58 25.66 3.10
C PHE A 49 34.80 26.05 2.26
N PHE A 50 35.61 25.06 1.85
CA PHE A 50 36.85 25.22 1.10
C PHE A 50 37.88 26.12 1.81
N ALA A 51 37.69 26.32 3.12
CA ALA A 51 38.49 27.19 3.97
C ALA A 51 38.47 26.68 5.42
N PRO A 52 39.54 26.91 6.20
CA PRO A 52 39.56 26.62 7.63
C PRO A 52 38.68 27.62 8.37
N LEU A 53 37.43 27.23 8.62
CA LEU A 53 36.42 28.09 9.25
C LEU A 53 35.95 27.47 10.59
N PRO A 54 36.77 27.52 11.66
CA PRO A 54 36.48 26.82 12.92
C PRO A 54 35.21 27.33 13.62
N ARG A 55 34.80 28.58 13.35
CA ARG A 55 33.53 29.16 13.81
C ARG A 55 32.86 29.88 12.67
N LEU A 56 31.53 29.80 12.58
CA LEU A 56 30.75 30.59 11.64
C LEU A 56 30.73 32.05 12.08
N PRO A 57 31.16 33.01 11.22
CA PRO A 57 30.99 34.43 11.51
C PRO A 57 29.51 34.73 11.71
N LYS A 58 29.17 35.61 12.66
CA LYS A 58 27.77 35.94 13.00
C LYS A 58 26.94 36.31 11.76
N ARG A 59 27.53 37.08 10.84
CA ARG A 59 26.89 37.46 9.57
C ARG A 59 26.48 36.24 8.72
N ASP A 60 27.34 35.23 8.65
CA ASP A 60 27.09 34.05 7.83
C ASP A 60 26.09 33.11 8.53
N LEU A 61 26.17 33.01 9.86
CA LEU A 61 25.18 32.30 10.67
C LEU A 61 23.77 32.89 10.49
N ASP A 62 23.62 34.21 10.66
CA ASP A 62 22.36 34.93 10.47
C ASP A 62 21.81 34.73 9.05
N ARG A 63 22.68 34.76 8.03
CA ARG A 63 22.32 34.49 6.63
C ARG A 63 21.89 33.04 6.40
N PHE A 64 22.44 32.06 7.14
CA PHE A 64 22.14 30.64 6.94
C PHE A 64 20.80 30.24 7.56
N VAL A 65 20.39 30.87 8.67
CA VAL A 65 19.12 30.60 9.33
C VAL A 65 17.97 31.48 8.85
N THR A 66 18.27 32.59 8.16
CA THR A 66 17.27 33.51 7.61
C THR A 66 17.13 33.29 6.10
N VAL A 67 16.08 32.56 5.72
CA VAL A 67 15.74 32.20 4.34
C VAL A 67 14.31 32.61 4.01
N ASP A 68 14.00 32.80 2.72
CA ASP A 68 12.67 33.24 2.25
C ASP A 68 11.75 32.06 1.88
N HIS A 69 12.27 30.84 1.91
CA HIS A 69 11.59 29.61 1.51
C HIS A 69 11.11 29.60 0.05
N HIS A 70 11.71 30.43 -0.82
CA HIS A 70 11.37 30.51 -2.24
C HIS A 70 12.63 30.55 -3.13
N ASP A 71 13.45 31.59 -3.02
CA ASP A 71 14.72 31.68 -3.76
C ASP A 71 15.87 31.07 -2.96
N ARG A 72 15.74 31.05 -1.63
CA ARG A 72 16.67 30.42 -0.70
C ARG A 72 15.90 29.46 0.18
N VAL A 73 16.27 28.19 0.16
CA VAL A 73 15.63 27.16 0.98
C VAL A 73 16.71 26.44 1.78
N ALA A 74 16.43 26.22 3.06
CA ALA A 74 17.26 25.40 3.91
C ALA A 74 16.38 24.50 4.79
N MET A 75 16.76 23.24 4.88
CA MET A 75 16.14 22.21 5.69
C MET A 75 17.16 21.67 6.69
N ILE A 76 16.68 21.38 7.89
CA ILE A 76 17.47 20.75 8.94
C ILE A 76 16.87 19.40 9.30
N MET A 77 17.74 18.49 9.71
CA MET A 77 17.36 17.22 10.31
C MET A 77 17.77 17.23 11.78
N LEU A 78 16.85 16.85 12.65
CA LEU A 78 16.92 16.96 14.09
C LEU A 78 16.81 15.59 14.75
N VAL A 79 17.63 15.38 15.78
CA VAL A 79 17.39 14.37 16.82
C VAL A 79 17.37 15.11 18.17
N GLY A 80 16.23 15.11 18.83
CA GLY A 80 15.91 15.98 19.95
C GLY A 80 15.93 17.43 19.49
N SER A 81 16.75 18.25 20.14
CA SER A 81 17.05 19.62 19.73
C SER A 81 18.33 19.75 18.92
N ASP A 82 19.06 18.66 18.67
CA ASP A 82 20.36 18.69 18.03
C ASP A 82 20.26 18.64 16.49
N ILE A 83 20.87 19.67 15.90
CA ILE A 83 21.57 19.75 14.61
C ILE A 83 22.24 18.47 14.07
N ILE A 84 21.59 17.51 13.40
CA ILE A 84 22.32 16.33 12.84
C ILE A 84 22.66 16.46 11.35
N GLY A 85 21.98 17.35 10.63
CA GLY A 85 22.33 17.68 9.25
C GLY A 85 21.57 18.88 8.71
N VAL A 86 22.18 19.57 7.75
CA VAL A 86 21.63 20.74 7.07
C VAL A 86 21.78 20.55 5.57
N GLY A 87 20.70 20.71 4.83
CA GLY A 87 20.70 20.78 3.38
C GLY A 87 20.10 22.11 2.95
N ARG A 88 20.64 22.73 1.91
CA ARG A 88 20.11 24.00 1.39
C ARG A 88 20.24 24.09 -0.12
N PHE A 89 19.41 24.90 -0.74
CA PHE A 89 19.67 25.41 -2.08
C PHE A 89 19.46 26.92 -2.18
N ASP A 90 20.21 27.55 -3.08
CA ASP A 90 20.07 28.95 -3.47
C ASP A 90 19.81 29.00 -4.99
N LYS A 91 18.74 29.70 -5.41
CA LYS A 91 18.31 29.79 -6.81
C LYS A 91 19.33 30.56 -7.65
N ILE A 92 19.70 29.99 -8.80
CA ILE A 92 20.62 30.60 -9.79
C ILE A 92 19.84 31.18 -10.97
N SER A 93 18.83 30.44 -11.45
CA SER A 93 18.00 30.84 -12.57
C SER A 93 16.55 30.43 -12.33
N ALA A 94 15.64 30.71 -13.28
CA ALA A 94 14.24 30.29 -13.18
C ALA A 94 14.07 28.78 -12.98
N THR A 95 15.00 27.95 -13.47
CA THR A 95 14.89 26.48 -13.46
C THR A 95 16.08 25.77 -12.79
N SER A 96 17.04 26.48 -12.20
CA SER A 96 18.23 25.89 -11.60
C SER A 96 18.61 26.50 -10.26
N ALA A 97 19.14 25.67 -9.35
CA ALA A 97 19.62 26.10 -8.04
C ALA A 97 20.95 25.42 -7.65
N GLU A 98 21.78 26.10 -6.86
CA GLU A 98 22.97 25.52 -6.24
C GLU A 98 22.58 24.81 -4.95
N VAL A 99 22.99 23.55 -4.77
CA VAL A 99 22.66 22.75 -3.58
C VAL A 99 23.90 22.46 -2.74
N ALA A 100 23.76 22.51 -1.42
CA ALA A 100 24.85 22.22 -0.49
C ALA A 100 24.38 21.54 0.80
N PHE A 101 25.24 20.69 1.36
CA PHE A 101 24.93 19.86 2.53
C PHE A 101 26.01 19.97 3.59
N ASN A 102 25.64 19.88 4.87
CA ASN A 102 26.58 19.74 5.97
C ASN A 102 26.00 18.72 6.96
N ILE A 103 26.68 17.59 7.17
CA ILE A 103 26.20 16.48 8.01
C ILE A 103 27.12 16.35 9.21
N ALA A 104 26.55 16.28 10.41
CA ALA A 104 27.35 16.16 11.62
C ALA A 104 28.21 14.89 11.60
N ASP A 105 29.52 15.03 11.87
CA ASP A 105 30.49 13.91 11.87
C ASP A 105 30.00 12.66 12.62
N ALA A 106 29.45 12.82 13.82
CA ALA A 106 28.93 11.71 14.64
C ALA A 106 27.71 10.99 14.02
N HIS A 107 27.10 11.57 12.99
CA HIS A 107 25.89 11.07 12.33
C HIS A 107 26.12 10.70 10.85
N GLN A 108 27.36 10.77 10.36
CA GLN A 108 27.69 10.34 9.00
C GLN A 108 27.42 8.84 8.81
N GLY A 109 27.12 8.44 7.56
CA GLY A 109 26.79 7.04 7.23
C GLY A 109 25.35 6.62 7.53
N ARG A 110 24.56 7.46 8.22
CA ARG A 110 23.15 7.18 8.59
C ARG A 110 22.13 7.50 7.49
N GLY A 111 22.58 7.88 6.29
CA GLY A 111 21.71 8.17 5.13
C GLY A 111 21.14 9.60 5.07
N ILE A 112 21.52 10.48 6.01
CA ILE A 112 20.99 11.84 6.17
C ILE A 112 21.13 12.68 4.89
N GLY A 113 22.31 12.66 4.25
CA GLY A 113 22.56 13.45 3.03
C GLY A 113 21.63 13.07 1.88
N SER A 114 21.35 11.77 1.68
CA SER A 114 20.42 11.31 0.66
C SER A 114 18.98 11.73 0.96
N ILE A 115 18.54 11.64 2.23
CA ILE A 115 17.20 12.06 2.63
C ILE A 115 17.03 13.58 2.45
N LEU A 116 18.00 14.39 2.89
CA LEU A 116 17.97 15.84 2.67
C LEU A 116 17.90 16.17 1.18
N LEU A 117 18.67 15.48 0.34
CA LEU A 117 18.63 15.66 -1.11
C LEU A 117 17.25 15.32 -1.70
N GLU A 118 16.62 14.22 -1.27
CA GLU A 118 15.26 13.85 -1.70
C GLU A 118 14.23 14.93 -1.34
N HIS A 119 14.24 15.42 -0.09
CA HIS A 119 13.29 16.42 0.38
C HIS A 119 13.52 17.80 -0.25
N LEU A 120 14.79 18.21 -0.42
CA LEU A 120 15.13 19.44 -1.13
C LEU A 120 14.75 19.37 -2.60
N ALA A 121 14.97 18.24 -3.26
CA ALA A 121 14.54 18.05 -4.65
C ALA A 121 13.02 18.14 -4.78
N ALA A 122 12.27 17.56 -3.84
CA ALA A 122 10.81 17.69 -3.81
C ALA A 122 10.37 19.15 -3.62
N ALA A 123 10.91 19.87 -2.64
CA ALA A 123 10.60 21.30 -2.44
C ALA A 123 11.02 22.18 -3.64
N ALA A 124 12.15 21.88 -4.27
CA ALA A 124 12.63 22.60 -5.43
C ALA A 124 11.70 22.41 -6.64
N ARG A 125 11.14 21.21 -6.85
CA ARG A 125 10.15 20.95 -7.91
C ARG A 125 8.86 21.74 -7.69
N ASP A 126 8.38 21.85 -6.44
CA ASP A 126 7.20 22.66 -6.11
C ASP A 126 7.42 24.14 -6.47
N LEU A 127 8.68 24.60 -6.42
CA LEU A 127 9.10 25.96 -6.78
C LEU A 127 9.52 26.12 -8.24
N GLY A 128 9.31 25.10 -9.09
CA GLY A 128 9.62 25.14 -10.53
C GLY A 128 11.08 24.93 -10.91
N ILE A 129 11.96 24.60 -9.95
CA ILE A 129 13.35 24.22 -10.22
C ILE A 129 13.40 22.80 -10.82
N ARG A 130 14.28 22.60 -11.81
CA ARG A 130 14.46 21.32 -12.52
C ARG A 130 15.88 20.79 -12.44
N ARG A 131 16.86 21.63 -12.11
CA ARG A 131 18.26 21.22 -12.05
C ARG A 131 18.95 21.70 -10.78
N PHE A 132 19.72 20.80 -10.17
CA PHE A 132 20.69 21.16 -9.16
C PHE A 132 22.11 21.17 -9.71
N THR A 133 22.88 22.13 -9.23
CA THR A 133 24.34 22.17 -9.37
C THR A 133 24.98 22.14 -7.98
N ALA A 134 26.14 21.52 -7.85
CA ALA A 134 26.92 21.52 -6.62
C ALA A 134 28.42 21.54 -6.93
N GLU A 135 29.17 22.34 -6.18
CA GLU A 135 30.63 22.32 -6.20
C GLU A 135 31.15 21.43 -5.07
N VAL A 136 32.00 20.47 -5.41
CA VAL A 136 32.53 19.50 -4.45
C VAL A 136 34.03 19.35 -4.64
N LEU A 137 34.81 19.41 -3.56
CA LEU A 137 36.24 19.12 -3.63
C LEU A 137 36.48 17.66 -4.10
N PRO A 138 37.45 17.39 -4.99
CA PRO A 138 37.70 16.04 -5.52
C PRO A 138 37.97 14.98 -4.42
N GLN A 139 38.48 15.40 -3.27
CA GLN A 139 38.75 14.51 -2.13
C GLN A 139 37.48 14.10 -1.37
N ASN A 140 36.37 14.83 -1.51
CA ASN A 140 35.10 14.55 -0.81
C ASN A 140 34.31 13.41 -1.50
N ARG A 141 34.87 12.21 -1.48
CA ARG A 141 34.28 11.02 -2.09
C ARG A 141 32.90 10.70 -1.52
N SER A 142 32.68 10.96 -0.23
CA SER A 142 31.40 10.75 0.44
C SER A 142 30.29 11.59 -0.17
N MET A 143 30.51 12.89 -0.38
CA MET A 143 29.51 13.77 -1.02
C MET A 143 29.26 13.40 -2.48
N LEU A 144 30.31 13.05 -3.24
CA LEU A 144 30.16 12.58 -4.62
C LEU A 144 29.33 11.28 -4.69
N GLN A 145 29.48 10.39 -3.70
CA GLN A 145 28.68 9.18 -3.58
C GLN A 145 27.22 9.49 -3.23
N VAL A 146 26.90 10.51 -2.45
CA VAL A 146 25.49 10.88 -2.15
C VAL A 146 24.72 11.18 -3.43
N PHE A 147 25.31 11.97 -4.35
CA PHE A 147 24.66 12.30 -5.62
C PHE A 147 24.50 11.10 -6.54
N GLN A 148 25.54 10.26 -6.66
CA GLN A 148 25.46 9.03 -7.47
C GLN A 148 24.50 7.99 -6.88
N ALA A 149 24.55 7.81 -5.56
CA ALA A 149 23.71 6.86 -4.85
C ALA A 149 22.27 7.35 -4.73
N ALA A 150 21.95 8.62 -5.01
CA ALA A 150 20.58 9.10 -5.11
C ALA A 150 19.89 8.67 -6.43
N GLY A 151 20.65 8.12 -7.39
CA GLY A 151 20.11 7.61 -8.66
C GLY A 151 19.97 8.66 -9.76
N TYR A 152 20.48 9.87 -9.55
CA TYR A 152 20.50 10.92 -10.56
C TYR A 152 21.65 10.73 -11.56
N GLU A 153 21.43 11.14 -12.81
CA GLU A 153 22.48 11.20 -13.83
C GLU A 153 23.38 12.41 -13.59
N VAL A 154 24.52 12.15 -12.95
CA VAL A 154 25.48 13.18 -12.59
C VAL A 154 26.48 13.42 -13.72
N SER A 155 26.42 14.60 -14.33
CA SER A 155 27.51 15.10 -15.17
C SER A 155 28.59 15.75 -14.29
N ARG A 156 29.86 15.51 -14.63
CA ARG A 156 31.02 16.01 -13.89
C ARG A 156 31.85 16.92 -14.79
N GLY A 157 32.02 18.18 -14.38
CA GLY A 157 33.01 19.09 -14.92
C GLY A 157 34.14 19.27 -13.89
N PHE A 158 35.38 19.34 -14.35
CA PHE A 158 36.48 19.85 -13.53
C PHE A 158 36.68 21.30 -13.90
N ASP A 159 36.55 22.19 -12.92
CA ASP A 159 36.78 23.62 -13.08
C ASP A 159 37.45 24.17 -11.83
N ASP A 160 38.50 24.98 -11.97
CA ASP A 160 39.24 25.65 -10.88
C ASP A 160 39.56 24.78 -9.63
N GLY A 161 39.83 23.48 -9.83
CA GLY A 161 40.22 22.56 -8.76
C GLY A 161 39.05 21.96 -7.95
N VAL A 162 37.81 22.27 -8.32
CA VAL A 162 36.58 21.65 -7.79
C VAL A 162 35.92 20.75 -8.85
N VAL A 163 35.13 19.80 -8.38
CA VAL A 163 34.25 18.98 -9.23
C VAL A 163 32.87 19.62 -9.23
N ALA A 164 32.48 20.21 -10.35
CA ALA A 164 31.12 20.69 -10.59
C ALA A 164 30.23 19.49 -10.95
N VAL A 165 29.20 19.26 -10.14
CA VAL A 165 28.21 18.20 -10.28
C VAL A 165 26.90 18.83 -10.73
N ASN A 166 26.40 18.47 -11.91
CA ASN A 166 25.10 18.91 -12.40
C ASN A 166 24.19 17.70 -12.64
N PHE A 167 22.96 17.77 -12.15
CA PHE A 167 21.96 16.71 -12.33
C PHE A 167 20.53 17.26 -12.37
N ASP A 168 19.68 16.62 -13.16
CA ASP A 168 18.25 16.84 -13.19
C ASP A 168 17.61 16.30 -11.90
N ILE A 169 16.66 17.03 -11.33
CA ILE A 169 15.98 16.63 -10.09
C ILE A 169 14.61 16.01 -10.35
N ASP A 170 14.16 15.90 -11.59
CA ASP A 170 12.98 15.11 -11.90
C ASP A 170 13.26 13.62 -11.59
N PRO A 171 12.36 12.92 -10.87
CA PRO A 171 12.59 11.53 -10.50
C PRO A 171 12.79 10.63 -11.72
N THR A 172 13.88 9.88 -11.74
CA THR A 172 14.12 8.82 -12.73
C THR A 172 13.61 7.48 -12.18
N ALA A 173 13.35 6.50 -13.06
CA ALA A 173 13.01 5.15 -12.63
C ALA A 173 14.05 4.58 -11.63
N ARG A 174 15.33 4.85 -11.89
CA ARG A 174 16.44 4.48 -11.01
C ARG A 174 16.40 5.19 -9.67
N SER A 175 16.13 6.49 -9.62
CA SER A 175 16.07 7.22 -8.34
C SER A 175 14.90 6.75 -7.47
N ILE A 176 13.75 6.44 -8.09
CA ILE A 176 12.56 5.91 -7.40
C ILE A 176 12.87 4.52 -6.80
N GLU A 177 13.47 3.62 -7.59
CA GLU A 177 13.84 2.29 -7.11
C GLU A 177 14.81 2.34 -5.93
N VAL A 178 15.84 3.18 -6.04
CA VAL A 178 16.83 3.39 -4.99
C VAL A 178 16.18 3.96 -3.73
N GLN A 179 15.29 4.94 -3.86
CA GLN A 179 14.55 5.52 -2.73
C GLN A 179 13.70 4.44 -2.04
N ALA A 180 12.93 3.66 -2.81
CA ALA A 180 12.11 2.57 -2.29
C ALA A 180 12.94 1.49 -1.58
N SER A 181 14.12 1.14 -2.12
CA SER A 181 15.04 0.17 -1.50
C SER A 181 15.62 0.70 -0.18
N ARG A 182 15.99 1.99 -0.13
CA ARG A 182 16.45 2.65 1.10
C ARG A 182 15.36 2.67 2.17
N GLU A 183 14.15 3.09 1.77
CA GLU A 183 12.97 3.11 2.61
C GLU A 183 12.72 1.74 3.23
N HIS A 184 12.70 0.70 2.39
CA HIS A 184 12.50 -0.69 2.78
C HIS A 184 13.48 -1.13 3.87
N ARG A 185 14.78 -1.03 3.60
CA ARG A 185 15.83 -1.51 4.50
C ARG A 185 15.79 -0.82 5.86
N ALA A 186 15.57 0.50 5.85
CA ALA A 186 15.53 1.28 7.07
C ALA A 186 14.28 0.99 7.91
N GLU A 187 13.09 0.87 7.29
CA GLU A 187 11.86 0.49 8.00
C GLU A 187 11.91 -0.94 8.53
N ALA A 188 12.40 -1.90 7.73
CA ALA A 188 12.60 -3.29 8.16
C ALA A 188 13.54 -3.39 9.37
N LEU A 189 14.66 -2.64 9.36
CA LEU A 189 15.61 -2.58 10.48
C LEU A 189 14.99 -1.93 11.72
N SER A 190 14.16 -0.91 11.52
CA SER A 190 13.43 -0.23 12.59
C SER A 190 12.47 -1.20 13.30
N VAL A 191 11.68 -1.97 12.56
CA VAL A 191 10.81 -3.03 13.11
C VAL A 191 11.62 -4.15 13.75
N ARG A 192 12.75 -4.53 13.15
CA ARG A 192 13.65 -5.54 13.73
C ARG A 192 14.15 -5.12 15.11
N THR A 193 14.45 -3.84 15.31
CA THR A 193 14.88 -3.30 16.62
C THR A 193 13.79 -3.47 17.68
N VAL A 194 12.52 -3.40 17.28
CA VAL A 194 11.36 -3.62 18.16
C VAL A 194 11.16 -5.11 18.47
N LEU A 195 11.33 -5.98 17.48
CA LEU A 195 11.03 -7.41 17.59
C LEU A 195 12.20 -8.28 18.08
N HIS A 196 13.44 -7.76 18.02
CA HIS A 196 14.66 -8.45 18.44
C HIS A 196 15.41 -7.65 19.52
N PRO A 197 14.76 -7.25 20.63
CA PRO A 197 15.44 -6.51 21.69
C PRO A 197 16.41 -7.43 22.45
N THR A 198 17.57 -6.89 22.82
CA THR A 198 18.52 -7.58 23.72
C THR A 198 18.28 -7.24 25.18
N SER A 199 17.57 -6.14 25.45
CA SER A 199 17.17 -5.70 26.79
C SER A 199 15.77 -5.09 26.78
N VAL A 200 14.96 -5.43 27.79
CA VAL A 200 13.58 -4.99 27.96
C VAL A 200 13.40 -4.41 29.35
N VAL A 201 12.78 -3.22 29.43
CA VAL A 201 12.37 -2.61 30.70
C VAL A 201 10.85 -2.51 30.77
N VAL A 202 10.26 -2.89 31.90
CA VAL A 202 8.82 -2.75 32.15
C VAL A 202 8.56 -1.59 33.13
N ILE A 203 7.72 -0.64 32.71
CA ILE A 203 7.36 0.56 33.46
C ILE A 203 5.85 0.54 33.74
N GLY A 204 5.44 0.79 34.98
CA GLY A 204 4.04 0.65 35.41
C GLY A 204 3.69 -0.72 35.98
N ALA A 205 4.70 -1.52 36.33
CA ALA A 205 4.51 -2.71 37.15
C ALA A 205 4.06 -2.34 38.57
N SER A 206 3.27 -3.20 39.21
CA SER A 206 2.88 -3.01 40.61
C SER A 206 2.97 -4.30 41.40
N ARG A 207 2.92 -4.18 42.74
CA ARG A 207 2.83 -5.34 43.65
C ARG A 207 1.54 -6.15 43.48
N LYS A 208 0.49 -5.56 42.89
CA LYS A 208 -0.79 -6.24 42.68
C LYS A 208 -0.65 -7.25 41.55
N ARG A 209 -0.88 -8.53 41.86
CA ARG A 209 -0.78 -9.65 40.92
C ARG A 209 -1.67 -9.53 39.68
N ASN A 210 -2.76 -8.77 39.78
CA ASN A 210 -3.72 -8.54 38.70
C ASN A 210 -3.46 -7.25 37.90
N SER A 211 -2.36 -6.52 38.17
CA SER A 211 -2.01 -5.35 37.37
C SER A 211 -1.40 -5.74 36.03
N THR A 212 -1.62 -4.90 35.01
CA THR A 212 -1.13 -5.11 33.64
C THR A 212 0.39 -5.26 33.59
N GLY A 213 1.14 -4.37 34.25
CA GLY A 213 2.61 -4.48 34.30
C GLY A 213 3.10 -5.77 34.98
N HIS A 214 2.40 -6.27 36.01
CA HIS A 214 2.75 -7.56 36.62
C HIS A 214 2.50 -8.74 35.68
N LEU A 215 1.39 -8.72 34.93
CA LEU A 215 1.07 -9.72 33.91
C LEU A 215 2.15 -9.77 32.82
N LEU A 216 2.61 -8.61 32.35
CA LEU A 216 3.64 -8.50 31.32
C LEU A 216 4.97 -9.12 31.79
N ILE A 217 5.43 -8.80 33.01
CA ILE A 217 6.65 -9.40 33.57
C ILE A 217 6.53 -10.93 33.64
N ARG A 218 5.37 -11.44 34.09
CA ARG A 218 5.11 -12.88 34.15
C ARG A 218 5.14 -13.52 32.76
N ASN A 219 4.57 -12.85 31.76
CA ASN A 219 4.52 -13.36 30.40
C ASN A 219 5.91 -13.42 29.76
N ILE A 220 6.74 -12.36 29.93
CA ILE A 220 8.13 -12.32 29.43
C ILE A 220 8.98 -13.43 30.10
N THR A 221 8.88 -13.57 31.42
CA THR A 221 9.62 -14.60 32.17
C THR A 221 9.15 -16.02 31.83
N SER A 222 7.84 -16.23 31.63
CA SER A 222 7.29 -17.54 31.26
C SER A 222 7.67 -17.95 29.83
N ALA A 223 7.82 -16.98 28.93
CA ALA A 223 8.33 -17.21 27.58
C ALA A 223 9.82 -17.55 27.57
N LYS A 224 10.55 -17.30 28.67
CA LYS A 224 12.01 -17.48 28.79
C LYS A 224 12.79 -16.56 27.87
N PHE A 225 12.43 -15.27 27.87
CA PHE A 225 13.16 -14.24 27.16
C PHE A 225 14.67 -14.35 27.40
N THR A 226 15.44 -14.34 26.31
CA THR A 226 16.87 -14.63 26.31
C THR A 226 17.75 -13.42 26.66
N GLY A 227 17.19 -12.22 26.60
CA GLY A 227 17.88 -10.97 26.92
C GLY A 227 17.69 -10.50 28.38
N ASP A 228 18.16 -9.29 28.65
CA ASP A 228 18.06 -8.68 29.99
C ASP A 228 16.65 -8.13 30.24
N LEU A 229 16.07 -8.45 31.40
CA LEU A 229 14.76 -7.96 31.81
C LEU A 229 14.86 -7.14 33.10
N TRP A 230 14.39 -5.89 33.05
CA TRP A 230 14.36 -4.98 34.18
C TRP A 230 12.96 -4.42 34.43
N VAL A 231 12.76 -3.89 35.63
CA VAL A 231 11.53 -3.21 36.03
C VAL A 231 11.88 -1.85 36.61
N VAL A 232 11.10 -0.81 36.28
CA VAL A 232 11.20 0.48 36.97
C VAL A 232 10.05 0.60 37.96
N HIS A 233 10.40 0.77 39.24
CA HIS A 233 9.44 1.00 40.31
C HIS A 233 10.10 1.80 41.46
N PRO A 234 9.48 2.88 41.95
CA PRO A 234 10.12 3.82 42.87
C PRO A 234 10.44 3.26 44.27
N GLU A 235 9.63 2.33 44.78
CA GLU A 235 9.69 1.90 46.19
C GLU A 235 10.19 0.46 46.44
N VAL A 236 10.30 -0.39 45.41
CA VAL A 236 10.51 -1.83 45.63
C VAL A 236 11.70 -2.33 44.83
N ASP A 237 12.46 -3.24 45.43
CA ASP A 237 13.66 -3.80 44.82
C ASP A 237 13.35 -4.96 43.85
N GLN A 238 12.17 -5.58 43.95
CA GLN A 238 11.76 -6.69 43.07
C GLN A 238 10.24 -6.73 42.82
N ILE A 239 9.86 -7.12 41.59
CA ILE A 239 8.48 -7.43 41.22
C ILE A 239 8.46 -8.75 40.43
N ALA A 240 7.61 -9.69 40.85
CA ALA A 240 7.46 -11.00 40.21
C ALA A 240 8.80 -11.78 40.05
N GLY A 241 9.75 -11.56 40.97
CA GLY A 241 11.08 -12.20 40.93
C GLY A 241 12.09 -11.53 40.01
N VAL A 242 11.73 -10.41 39.38
CA VAL A 242 12.62 -9.59 38.53
C VAL A 242 13.12 -8.38 39.32
N GLN A 243 14.39 -8.03 39.14
CA GLN A 243 15.01 -6.86 39.76
C GLN A 243 14.32 -5.58 39.31
N ALA A 244 13.95 -4.75 40.28
CA ALA A 244 13.39 -3.43 40.07
C ALA A 244 14.40 -2.33 40.44
N TYR A 245 14.33 -1.23 39.72
CA TYR A 245 15.17 -0.05 39.85
C TYR A 245 14.29 1.19 40.09
N PRO A 246 14.73 2.18 40.88
CA PRO A 246 13.93 3.37 41.18
C PRO A 246 13.63 4.21 39.94
N SER A 247 14.58 4.34 39.03
CA SER A 247 14.48 5.10 37.78
C SER A 247 15.18 4.41 36.62
N LEU A 248 15.00 4.93 35.39
CA LEU A 248 15.71 4.44 34.21
C LEU A 248 17.23 4.66 34.29
N ASP A 249 17.68 5.74 34.93
CA ASP A 249 19.11 6.07 35.07
C ASP A 249 19.85 5.08 35.99
N ASP A 250 19.13 4.39 36.86
CA ASP A 250 19.67 3.38 37.77
C ASP A 250 19.88 2.00 37.09
N LEU A 251 19.44 1.84 35.83
CA LEU A 251 19.58 0.60 35.09
C LEU A 251 21.06 0.29 34.80
N PRO A 252 21.46 -0.99 34.79
CA PRO A 252 22.84 -1.40 34.54
C PRO A 252 23.28 -1.18 33.08
N GLY A 253 22.35 -0.87 32.18
CA GLY A 253 22.61 -0.61 30.77
C GLY A 253 21.43 0.09 30.09
N LYS A 254 21.59 0.34 28.78
CA LYS A 254 20.53 0.93 27.96
C LYS A 254 19.50 -0.13 27.58
N ALA A 255 18.22 0.20 27.74
CA ALA A 255 17.14 -0.68 27.32
C ALA A 255 16.86 -0.51 25.82
N ASP A 256 16.72 -1.61 25.08
CA ASP A 256 16.30 -1.55 23.67
C ASP A 256 14.80 -1.26 23.55
N LEU A 257 13.98 -1.93 24.37
CA LEU A 257 12.52 -1.82 24.38
C LEU A 257 12.00 -1.45 25.78
N ALA A 258 11.23 -0.37 25.87
CA ALA A 258 10.47 -0.02 27.08
C ALA A 258 8.99 -0.39 26.91
N VAL A 259 8.46 -1.22 27.82
CA VAL A 259 7.04 -1.61 27.87
C VAL A 259 6.33 -0.75 28.90
N ILE A 260 5.44 0.11 28.44
CA ILE A 260 4.78 1.16 29.23
C ILE A 260 3.34 0.75 29.54
N ALA A 261 3.05 0.59 30.83
CA ALA A 261 1.76 0.22 31.39
C ALA A 261 1.29 1.19 32.50
N VAL A 262 1.54 2.49 32.32
CA VAL A 262 1.08 3.60 33.19
C VAL A 262 -0.10 4.35 32.56
N PRO A 263 -0.93 5.10 33.32
CA PRO A 263 -2.01 5.92 32.73
C PRO A 263 -1.52 6.85 31.62
N ALA A 264 -2.38 7.15 30.63
CA ALA A 264 -2.02 7.95 29.45
C ALA A 264 -1.39 9.31 29.78
N GLU A 265 -1.87 10.00 30.82
CA GLU A 265 -1.33 11.28 31.28
C GLU A 265 0.14 11.19 31.71
N SER A 266 0.54 10.07 32.32
CA SER A 266 1.92 9.83 32.76
C SER A 266 2.79 9.19 31.67
N ALA A 267 2.18 8.60 30.64
CA ALA A 267 2.91 7.90 29.60
C ALA A 267 3.82 8.85 28.81
N THR A 268 3.38 10.09 28.55
CA THR A 268 4.19 11.09 27.84
C THR A 268 5.47 11.45 28.61
N GLU A 269 5.39 11.62 29.94
CA GLU A 269 6.56 11.86 30.79
C GLU A 269 7.51 10.66 30.76
N VAL A 270 6.97 9.45 30.86
CA VAL A 270 7.77 8.21 30.75
C VAL A 270 8.46 8.09 29.39
N VAL A 271 7.81 8.48 28.29
CA VAL A 271 8.45 8.51 26.97
C VAL A 271 9.60 9.53 26.94
N GLN A 272 9.50 10.67 27.63
CA GLN A 272 10.61 11.62 27.74
C GLN A 272 11.78 11.05 28.55
N GLU A 273 11.51 10.32 29.63
CA GLU A 273 12.57 9.64 30.39
C GLU A 273 13.24 8.53 29.56
N CYS A 274 12.44 7.75 28.80
CA CYS A 274 12.96 6.76 27.86
C CYS A 274 13.86 7.40 26.80
N ALA A 275 13.46 8.58 26.29
CA ALA A 275 14.25 9.34 25.34
C ALA A 275 15.60 9.78 25.92
N ALA A 276 15.60 10.29 27.16
CA ALA A 276 16.82 10.70 27.87
C ALA A 276 17.78 9.52 28.13
N HIS A 277 17.24 8.35 28.49
CA HIS A 277 18.01 7.12 28.68
C HIS A 277 18.59 6.55 27.36
N GLY A 278 18.00 6.94 26.23
CA GLY A 278 18.36 6.45 24.89
C GLY A 278 17.77 5.07 24.58
N VAL A 279 16.52 4.85 24.99
CA VAL A 279 15.72 3.70 24.56
C VAL A 279 15.50 3.76 23.04
N LYS A 280 15.42 2.61 22.35
CA LYS A 280 15.24 2.58 20.89
C LYS A 280 13.77 2.49 20.48
N ALA A 281 12.95 1.82 21.28
CA ALA A 281 11.52 1.68 21.02
C ALA A 281 10.70 1.65 22.30
N VAL A 282 9.47 2.17 22.21
CA VAL A 282 8.49 2.11 23.29
C VAL A 282 7.26 1.33 22.83
N LEU A 283 6.80 0.40 23.66
CA LEU A 283 5.55 -0.33 23.51
C LEU A 283 4.56 0.21 24.54
N VAL A 284 3.54 0.92 24.08
CA VAL A 284 2.55 1.57 24.94
C VAL A 284 1.28 0.72 24.98
N ILE A 285 1.13 -0.02 26.09
CA ILE A 285 -0.01 -0.90 26.33
C ILE A 285 -1.25 -0.09 26.72
N SER A 286 -1.04 1.03 27.38
CA SER A 286 -2.10 1.84 27.98
C SER A 286 -3.07 2.44 26.96
N SER A 287 -4.35 2.41 27.31
CA SER A 287 -5.42 3.21 26.70
C SER A 287 -5.51 4.60 27.36
N GLY A 288 -6.41 5.46 26.87
CA GLY A 288 -6.60 6.84 27.28
C GLY A 288 -6.17 7.87 26.23
N PHE A 289 -5.93 7.45 24.99
CA PHE A 289 -5.37 8.29 23.92
C PHE A 289 -6.44 8.67 22.90
N ALA A 290 -6.11 8.72 21.61
CA ALA A 290 -6.97 9.21 20.54
C ALA A 290 -8.34 8.51 20.46
N GLU A 291 -8.47 7.29 20.99
CA GLU A 291 -9.74 6.57 21.09
C GLU A 291 -10.74 7.17 22.08
N THR A 292 -10.29 8.07 22.97
CA THR A 292 -11.14 8.76 23.96
C THR A 292 -11.63 10.14 23.52
N GLY A 293 -11.19 10.62 22.36
CA GLY A 293 -11.57 11.93 21.79
C GLY A 293 -10.39 12.88 21.62
N GLU A 294 -10.68 14.17 21.48
CA GLU A 294 -9.70 15.20 21.09
C GLU A 294 -8.56 15.39 22.10
N ALA A 295 -8.85 15.38 23.40
CA ALA A 295 -7.84 15.51 24.45
C ALA A 295 -6.84 14.34 24.43
N GLY A 296 -7.34 13.12 24.25
CA GLY A 296 -6.49 11.93 24.12
C GLY A 296 -5.72 11.90 22.79
N ALA A 297 -6.29 12.47 21.72
CA ALA A 297 -5.59 12.63 20.44
C ALA A 297 -4.41 13.60 20.57
N GLU A 298 -4.56 14.68 21.35
CA GLU A 298 -3.46 15.59 21.65
C GLU A 298 -2.33 14.92 22.45
N LEU A 299 -2.68 14.16 23.49
CA LEU A 299 -1.71 13.35 24.24
C LEU A 299 -0.96 12.36 23.32
N GLN A 300 -1.68 11.72 22.40
CA GLN A 300 -1.07 10.80 21.43
C GLN A 300 -0.10 11.54 20.50
N ARG A 301 -0.49 12.70 19.97
CA ARG A 301 0.38 13.54 19.13
C ARG A 301 1.65 13.94 19.88
N GLN A 302 1.51 14.40 21.13
CA GLN A 302 2.64 14.79 21.97
C GLN A 302 3.59 13.63 22.27
N MET A 303 3.04 12.44 22.57
CA MET A 303 3.84 11.24 22.84
C MET A 303 4.62 10.79 21.60
N VAL A 304 3.95 10.72 20.44
CA VAL A 304 4.60 10.31 19.18
C VAL A 304 5.64 11.32 18.73
N SER A 305 5.34 12.62 18.79
CA SER A 305 6.30 13.67 18.41
C SER A 305 7.53 13.65 19.31
N THR A 306 7.34 13.45 20.62
CA THR A 306 8.44 13.25 21.57
C THR A 306 9.28 12.04 21.18
N ALA A 307 8.66 10.87 20.98
CA ALA A 307 9.41 9.66 20.65
C ALA A 307 10.21 9.81 19.34
N ARG A 308 9.59 10.36 18.28
CA ARG A 308 10.22 10.56 16.97
C ARG A 308 11.34 11.59 17.01
N ALA A 309 11.18 12.65 17.80
CA ALA A 309 12.24 13.63 18.00
C ALA A 309 13.52 12.94 18.48
N TYR A 310 13.44 12.01 19.44
CA TYR A 310 14.60 11.34 20.01
C TYR A 310 15.01 10.03 19.29
N GLY A 311 14.51 9.78 18.09
CA GLY A 311 14.91 8.62 17.31
C GLY A 311 14.24 7.31 17.71
N MET A 312 13.21 7.35 18.55
CA MET A 312 12.47 6.18 19.00
C MET A 312 11.31 5.83 18.06
N ARG A 313 10.95 4.54 18.06
CA ARG A 313 9.69 4.04 17.49
C ARG A 313 8.63 3.82 18.57
N VAL A 314 7.36 3.99 18.20
CA VAL A 314 6.22 3.74 19.08
C VAL A 314 5.38 2.60 18.53
N VAL A 315 5.12 1.58 19.36
CA VAL A 315 4.08 0.59 19.13
C VAL A 315 2.90 0.88 20.04
N GLY A 316 1.70 0.96 19.47
CA GLY A 316 0.51 1.44 20.18
C GLY A 316 0.21 2.92 19.88
N PRO A 317 -0.38 3.66 20.83
CA PRO A 317 -0.83 3.22 22.15
C PRO A 317 -2.05 2.28 22.07
N ASN A 318 -2.63 1.93 23.22
CA ASN A 318 -3.73 0.97 23.31
C ASN A 318 -3.37 -0.38 22.64
N SER A 319 -2.12 -0.80 22.81
CA SER A 319 -1.59 -2.02 22.21
C SER A 319 -1.88 -3.24 23.08
N PHE A 320 -2.17 -4.38 22.43
CA PHE A 320 -2.19 -5.69 23.09
C PHE A 320 -0.80 -6.29 23.30
N GLY A 321 0.23 -5.69 22.69
CA GLY A 321 1.64 -6.06 22.82
C GLY A 321 2.21 -6.87 21.65
N LEU A 322 3.40 -7.42 21.88
CA LEU A 322 4.23 -8.08 20.86
C LEU A 322 4.64 -9.49 21.29
N VAL A 323 4.86 -10.36 20.30
CA VAL A 323 5.40 -11.71 20.50
C VAL A 323 6.43 -12.02 19.42
N ASN A 324 7.53 -12.66 19.82
CA ASN A 324 8.51 -13.26 18.93
C ASN A 324 8.88 -14.65 19.46
N GLU A 325 8.47 -15.69 18.74
CA GLU A 325 8.65 -17.11 19.10
C GLU A 325 9.98 -17.70 18.60
N SER A 326 10.88 -16.87 18.06
CA SER A 326 12.24 -17.31 17.73
C SER A 326 12.95 -17.77 19.00
N GLU A 327 13.51 -18.99 18.98
CA GLU A 327 14.20 -19.59 20.13
C GLU A 327 15.33 -18.70 20.69
N ASN A 328 15.97 -17.92 19.82
CA ASN A 328 17.06 -17.01 20.19
C ASN A 328 16.56 -15.76 20.94
N ILE A 329 15.26 -15.51 20.99
CA ILE A 329 14.65 -14.30 21.57
C ILE A 329 13.61 -14.66 22.62
N SER A 330 12.62 -15.48 22.25
CA SER A 330 11.54 -15.95 23.12
C SER A 330 10.83 -14.82 23.90
N LEU A 331 10.36 -13.81 23.17
CA LEU A 331 9.78 -12.58 23.73
C LEU A 331 8.25 -12.65 23.74
N ASN A 332 7.65 -12.43 24.90
CA ASN A 332 6.20 -12.20 25.04
C ASN A 332 5.91 -10.97 25.89
N THR A 333 5.78 -9.81 25.23
CA THR A 333 5.37 -8.54 25.85
C THR A 333 3.89 -8.24 25.61
N SER A 334 3.09 -9.29 25.43
CA SER A 334 1.66 -9.18 25.16
C SER A 334 0.80 -9.48 26.38
N LEU A 335 -0.46 -9.06 26.29
CA LEU A 335 -1.52 -9.42 27.26
C LEU A 335 -2.14 -10.79 26.97
N ALA A 336 -1.53 -11.59 26.08
CA ALA A 336 -2.04 -12.89 25.70
C ALA A 336 -2.10 -13.85 26.90
N PRO A 337 -3.25 -14.51 27.14
CA PRO A 337 -3.36 -15.52 28.19
C PRO A 337 -2.72 -16.86 27.79
N PHE A 338 -2.50 -17.08 26.50
CA PHE A 338 -1.83 -18.24 25.93
C PHE A 338 -1.17 -17.83 24.61
N LEU A 339 -0.18 -18.61 24.18
CA LEU A 339 0.46 -18.45 22.88
C LEU A 339 0.29 -19.74 22.05
N PRO A 340 0.16 -19.63 20.72
CA PRO A 340 0.40 -20.74 19.80
C PRO A 340 1.85 -21.26 19.91
N ALA A 341 2.14 -22.39 19.27
CA ALA A 341 3.52 -22.85 19.16
C ALA A 341 4.36 -21.90 18.27
N SER A 342 5.68 -22.08 18.28
CA SER A 342 6.55 -21.43 17.29
C SER A 342 6.25 -21.99 15.89
N GLY A 343 6.28 -21.13 14.88
CA GLY A 343 6.02 -21.51 13.49
C GLY A 343 6.32 -20.37 12.53
N THR A 344 5.65 -20.37 11.38
CA THR A 344 6.03 -19.50 10.25
C THR A 344 4.98 -18.45 9.90
N LEU A 345 3.92 -18.32 10.70
CA LEU A 345 2.85 -17.34 10.48
C LEU A 345 3.14 -16.02 11.19
N GLY A 346 3.33 -14.95 10.41
CA GLY A 346 3.40 -13.58 10.93
C GLY A 346 2.00 -13.00 11.05
N LEU A 347 1.65 -12.46 12.22
CA LEU A 347 0.32 -11.89 12.49
C LEU A 347 0.39 -10.43 12.91
N PHE A 348 -0.46 -9.60 12.30
CA PHE A 348 -0.62 -8.19 12.65
C PHE A 348 -2.08 -7.90 12.99
N SER A 349 -2.31 -7.13 14.05
CA SER A 349 -3.65 -6.68 14.44
C SER A 349 -3.65 -5.22 14.89
N GLN A 350 -4.70 -4.49 14.53
CA GLN A 350 -4.99 -3.16 15.07
C GLN A 350 -5.93 -3.22 16.29
N SER A 351 -6.56 -4.37 16.54
CA SER A 351 -7.48 -4.57 17.67
C SER A 351 -6.94 -5.60 18.66
N GLY A 352 -6.96 -5.26 19.95
CA GLY A 352 -6.48 -6.17 21.01
C GLY A 352 -7.40 -7.36 21.27
N ALA A 353 -8.72 -7.12 21.29
CA ALA A 353 -9.70 -8.20 21.47
C ALA A 353 -9.64 -9.21 20.31
N LEU A 354 -9.56 -8.69 19.08
CA LEU A 354 -9.40 -9.55 17.89
C LEU A 354 -8.00 -10.17 17.81
N GLY A 355 -6.97 -9.48 18.30
CA GLY A 355 -5.63 -10.06 18.48
C GLY A 355 -5.66 -11.32 19.34
N THR A 356 -6.39 -11.30 20.45
CA THR A 356 -6.59 -12.49 21.30
C THR A 356 -7.32 -13.60 20.53
N ALA A 357 -8.37 -13.25 19.77
CA ALA A 357 -9.12 -14.22 18.97
C ALA A 357 -8.26 -14.84 17.85
N LEU A 358 -7.37 -14.07 17.22
CA LEU A 358 -6.42 -14.55 16.22
C LEU A 358 -5.45 -15.58 16.86
N LEU A 359 -4.84 -15.25 17.99
CA LEU A 359 -3.95 -16.18 18.70
C LEU A 359 -4.70 -17.45 19.14
N ALA A 360 -5.96 -17.33 19.56
CA ALA A 360 -6.80 -18.48 19.92
C ALA A 360 -7.05 -19.41 18.73
N ALA A 361 -7.39 -18.83 17.59
CA ALA A 361 -7.67 -19.55 16.36
C ALA A 361 -6.42 -20.22 15.78
N ALA A 362 -5.25 -19.56 15.85
CA ALA A 362 -3.96 -20.14 15.48
C ALA A 362 -3.66 -21.39 16.32
N LYS A 363 -3.72 -21.25 17.66
CA LYS A 363 -3.49 -22.35 18.60
C LYS A 363 -4.45 -23.52 18.39
N LYS A 364 -5.75 -23.24 18.22
CA LYS A 364 -6.77 -24.27 18.00
C LYS A 364 -6.51 -25.10 16.73
N ARG A 365 -5.91 -24.49 15.70
CA ARG A 365 -5.60 -25.15 14.43
C ARG A 365 -4.17 -25.70 14.37
N GLY A 366 -3.42 -25.71 15.47
CA GLY A 366 -2.04 -26.17 15.49
C GLY A 366 -1.08 -25.31 14.64
N LEU A 367 -1.49 -24.08 14.29
CA LEU A 367 -0.66 -23.17 13.52
C LEU A 367 0.26 -22.38 14.43
N GLY A 368 1.57 -22.61 14.26
CA GLY A 368 2.59 -21.85 14.97
C GLY A 368 2.82 -20.47 14.36
N ILE A 369 3.16 -19.50 15.20
CA ILE A 369 3.44 -18.12 14.81
C ILE A 369 4.94 -17.84 14.84
N SER A 370 5.42 -16.98 13.93
CA SER A 370 6.79 -16.46 13.98
C SER A 370 6.83 -15.23 14.89
N THR A 371 6.00 -14.24 14.56
CA THR A 371 5.86 -12.98 15.29
C THR A 371 4.40 -12.53 15.31
N PHE A 372 3.97 -11.92 16.40
CA PHE A 372 2.68 -11.25 16.51
C PHE A 372 2.87 -9.78 16.90
N VAL A 373 2.21 -8.87 16.19
CA VAL A 373 2.30 -7.42 16.41
C VAL A 373 0.90 -6.83 16.57
N SER A 374 0.62 -6.26 17.75
CA SER A 374 -0.58 -5.44 17.95
C SER A 374 -0.23 -3.95 17.88
N ALA A 375 -0.67 -3.26 16.83
CA ALA A 375 -0.40 -1.82 16.69
C ALA A 375 -1.34 -0.92 17.50
N GLY A 376 -2.48 -1.44 17.99
CA GLY A 376 -3.49 -0.63 18.66
C GLY A 376 -3.94 0.53 17.77
N ASN A 377 -3.88 1.76 18.30
CA ASN A 377 -4.23 2.97 17.56
C ASN A 377 -3.33 3.26 16.34
N ARG A 378 -2.21 2.53 16.18
CA ARG A 378 -1.27 2.67 15.06
C ARG A 378 -0.79 4.12 14.92
N ALA A 379 -0.27 4.68 16.01
CA ALA A 379 0.15 6.07 16.03
C ALA A 379 1.53 6.30 15.39
N ASP A 380 2.36 5.25 15.27
CA ASP A 380 3.66 5.30 14.58
C ASP A 380 3.94 4.03 13.78
N LEU A 381 4.18 2.88 14.43
CA LEU A 381 4.42 1.62 13.71
C LEU A 381 3.11 1.10 13.08
N SER A 382 3.18 0.79 11.78
CA SER A 382 2.03 0.39 10.97
C SER A 382 2.20 -0.98 10.32
N GLY A 383 1.13 -1.48 9.69
CA GLY A 383 1.17 -2.70 8.89
C GLY A 383 2.14 -2.60 7.70
N ASN A 384 2.41 -1.38 7.19
CA ASN A 384 3.39 -1.15 6.13
C ASN A 384 4.80 -1.51 6.62
N ASP A 385 5.18 -1.03 7.80
CA ASP A 385 6.50 -1.28 8.38
C ASP A 385 6.71 -2.79 8.62
N VAL A 386 5.69 -3.47 9.18
CA VAL A 386 5.78 -4.90 9.49
C VAL A 386 5.84 -5.76 8.23
N LEU A 387 5.12 -5.39 7.17
CA LEU A 387 5.25 -6.05 5.86
C LEU A 387 6.66 -5.92 5.29
N GLN A 388 7.31 -4.76 5.45
CA GLN A 388 8.71 -4.57 5.01
C GLN A 388 9.64 -5.49 5.78
N TYR A 389 9.46 -5.63 7.10
CA TYR A 389 10.22 -6.59 7.91
C TYR A 389 9.99 -8.05 7.47
N TRP A 390 8.73 -8.44 7.27
CA TRP A 390 8.40 -9.82 6.89
C TRP A 390 8.82 -10.18 5.48
N GLU A 391 9.10 -9.23 4.59
CA GLU A 391 9.68 -9.52 3.29
C GLU A 391 11.03 -10.24 3.44
N GLU A 392 11.92 -9.72 4.29
CA GLU A 392 13.29 -10.21 4.48
C GLU A 392 13.40 -11.28 5.59
N ASP A 393 12.43 -11.36 6.51
CA ASP A 393 12.48 -12.31 7.63
C ASP A 393 12.33 -13.78 7.18
N PRO A 394 13.36 -14.63 7.31
CA PRO A 394 13.27 -16.02 6.85
C PRO A 394 12.34 -16.89 7.72
N ALA A 395 12.04 -16.49 8.97
CA ALA A 395 11.14 -17.24 9.84
C ALA A 395 9.68 -17.13 9.39
N THR A 396 9.29 -15.98 8.86
CA THR A 396 7.92 -15.74 8.39
C THR A 396 7.76 -16.20 6.94
N LYS A 397 6.86 -17.16 6.71
CA LYS A 397 6.51 -17.69 5.37
C LYS A 397 5.12 -17.26 4.91
N THR A 398 4.19 -17.06 5.85
CA THR A 398 2.80 -16.65 5.57
C THR A 398 2.49 -15.42 6.41
N VAL A 399 1.79 -14.45 5.83
CA VAL A 399 1.42 -13.20 6.51
C VAL A 399 -0.09 -13.12 6.68
N GLY A 400 -0.54 -12.84 7.90
CA GLY A 400 -1.94 -12.54 8.24
C GLY A 400 -2.08 -11.15 8.83
N LEU A 401 -2.93 -10.32 8.24
CA LEU A 401 -3.19 -8.94 8.65
C LEU A 401 -4.65 -8.76 9.02
N TYR A 402 -4.94 -8.19 10.18
CA TYR A 402 -6.24 -7.64 10.51
C TYR A 402 -6.16 -6.10 10.50
N LEU A 403 -6.85 -5.47 9.54
CA LEU A 403 -6.77 -4.05 9.26
C LEU A 403 -8.15 -3.38 9.43
N GLU A 404 -8.24 -2.43 10.34
CA GLU A 404 -9.39 -1.53 10.51
C GLU A 404 -9.23 -0.26 9.68
N SER A 405 -7.98 0.21 9.55
CA SER A 405 -7.61 1.27 8.61
C SER A 405 -6.22 1.08 8.01
N ILE A 406 -5.98 1.77 6.89
CA ILE A 406 -4.71 1.80 6.16
C ILE A 406 -4.28 3.26 6.06
N GLY A 407 -3.13 3.62 6.64
CA GLY A 407 -2.65 5.00 6.68
C GLY A 407 -2.31 5.55 5.30
N ASN A 408 -1.45 4.84 4.57
CA ASN A 408 -1.09 5.13 3.19
C ASN A 408 -1.36 3.89 2.33
N PRO A 409 -2.55 3.75 1.73
CA PRO A 409 -2.93 2.62 0.88
C PRO A 409 -2.09 2.45 -0.37
N ARG A 410 -1.57 3.54 -0.96
CA ARG A 410 -0.70 3.46 -2.14
C ARG A 410 0.63 2.81 -1.79
N LYS A 411 1.25 3.27 -0.69
CA LYS A 411 2.44 2.61 -0.09
C LYS A 411 2.12 1.18 0.32
N PHE A 412 0.96 0.92 0.94
CA PHE A 412 0.54 -0.43 1.31
C PHE A 412 0.45 -1.34 0.09
N ALA A 413 -0.24 -0.93 -0.98
CA ALA A 413 -0.42 -1.73 -2.20
C ALA A 413 0.94 -2.00 -2.88
N ARG A 414 1.83 -1.00 -2.94
CA ARG A 414 3.20 -1.17 -3.47
C ARG A 414 4.02 -2.19 -2.67
N ILE A 415 4.00 -2.09 -1.33
CA ILE A 415 4.73 -3.02 -0.44
C ILE A 415 4.08 -4.42 -0.52
N ALA A 416 2.75 -4.50 -0.39
CA ALA A 416 2.00 -5.74 -0.44
C ALA A 416 2.19 -6.47 -1.77
N ARG A 417 2.25 -5.77 -2.91
CA ARG A 417 2.58 -6.36 -4.22
C ARG A 417 3.96 -7.01 -4.23
N ARG A 418 4.96 -6.36 -3.64
CA ARG A 418 6.33 -6.89 -3.57
C ARG A 418 6.41 -8.10 -2.63
N VAL A 419 5.81 -8.00 -1.43
CA VAL A 419 5.75 -9.11 -0.46
C VAL A 419 4.97 -10.29 -1.04
N SER A 420 3.82 -10.05 -1.68
CA SER A 420 2.97 -11.10 -2.26
C SER A 420 3.68 -11.91 -3.36
N ARG A 421 4.69 -11.35 -4.03
CA ARG A 421 5.52 -12.10 -5.00
C ARG A 421 6.40 -13.17 -4.34
N VAL A 422 6.73 -13.01 -3.07
CA VAL A 422 7.60 -13.93 -2.32
C VAL A 422 6.84 -14.75 -1.28
N LYS A 423 5.82 -14.17 -0.63
CA LYS A 423 5.08 -14.74 0.51
C LYS A 423 3.59 -14.40 0.41
N PRO A 424 2.67 -15.33 0.67
CA PRO A 424 1.23 -15.05 0.67
C PRO A 424 0.86 -14.04 1.77
N VAL A 425 0.10 -13.01 1.40
CA VAL A 425 -0.43 -11.98 2.31
C VAL A 425 -1.95 -12.11 2.38
N ILE A 426 -2.45 -12.46 3.55
CA ILE A 426 -3.88 -12.65 3.83
C ILE A 426 -4.38 -11.47 4.66
N VAL A 427 -5.42 -10.79 4.20
CA VAL A 427 -5.99 -9.61 4.88
C VAL A 427 -7.43 -9.90 5.30
N ILE A 428 -7.74 -9.64 6.56
CA ILE A 428 -9.10 -9.39 7.04
C ILE A 428 -9.28 -7.87 7.15
N LYS A 429 -10.33 -7.37 6.53
CA LYS A 429 -10.83 -6.00 6.70
C LYS A 429 -12.35 -5.99 6.78
N SER A 430 -12.94 -4.92 7.29
CA SER A 430 -14.38 -4.70 7.19
C SER A 430 -14.72 -3.95 5.89
N ASP A 431 -15.99 -3.94 5.50
CA ASP A 431 -16.46 -3.09 4.39
C ASP A 431 -16.51 -1.60 4.76
N LEU A 432 -16.28 -1.28 6.04
CA LEU A 432 -16.16 0.09 6.57
C LEU A 432 -14.71 0.59 6.54
N THR A 433 -13.73 -0.29 6.36
CA THR A 433 -12.32 0.06 6.31
C THR A 433 -12.06 1.06 5.19
N GLY A 434 -11.54 2.24 5.58
CA GLY A 434 -11.29 3.35 4.66
C GLY A 434 -12.50 4.26 4.40
N ARG A 435 -13.68 3.95 4.92
CA ARG A 435 -14.88 4.80 4.84
C ARG A 435 -15.23 5.44 6.17
N GLU A 436 -15.03 4.69 7.25
CA GLU A 436 -15.17 5.16 8.62
C GLU A 436 -13.81 5.19 9.32
N LEU A 437 -13.68 6.09 10.28
CA LEU A 437 -12.49 6.21 11.12
C LEU A 437 -12.65 5.28 12.33
N PRO A 438 -11.81 4.25 12.47
CA PRO A 438 -11.75 3.49 13.71
C PRO A 438 -11.38 4.41 14.88
N PRO A 439 -11.90 4.19 16.09
CA PRO A 439 -11.53 4.97 17.27
C PRO A 439 -10.00 5.01 17.45
N GLY A 440 -9.46 6.22 17.59
CA GLY A 440 -8.02 6.45 17.80
C GLY A 440 -7.14 6.42 16.56
N HIS A 441 -7.68 6.07 15.39
CA HIS A 441 -6.95 6.05 14.13
C HIS A 441 -7.07 7.41 13.42
N ILE A 442 -5.94 7.94 12.98
CA ILE A 442 -5.88 9.17 12.19
C ILE A 442 -5.54 8.78 10.75
N VAL A 443 -6.55 8.75 9.87
CA VAL A 443 -6.41 8.44 8.43
C VAL A 443 -7.39 9.29 7.61
N ARG A 444 -7.23 9.30 6.29
CA ARG A 444 -8.24 9.83 5.38
C ARG A 444 -9.33 8.77 5.12
N THR A 445 -10.50 9.21 4.68
CA THR A 445 -11.58 8.33 4.23
C THR A 445 -11.88 8.54 2.76
N SER A 446 -12.36 7.50 2.11
CA SER A 446 -12.84 7.49 0.73
C SER A 446 -14.36 7.46 0.69
N SER A 447 -14.92 8.12 -0.31
CA SER A 447 -16.35 8.04 -0.66
C SER A 447 -16.66 6.93 -1.67
N LEU A 448 -15.65 6.17 -2.13
CA LEU A 448 -15.81 5.13 -3.15
C LEU A 448 -16.57 3.90 -2.64
N ALA A 449 -16.96 3.05 -3.59
CA ALA A 449 -17.67 1.81 -3.29
C ALA A 449 -16.80 0.86 -2.44
N PRO A 450 -17.39 0.10 -1.48
CA PRO A 450 -16.62 -0.75 -0.55
C PRO A 450 -15.68 -1.77 -1.21
N ASN A 451 -16.08 -2.29 -2.37
CA ASN A 451 -15.30 -3.26 -3.16
C ASN A 451 -14.07 -2.65 -3.85
N THR A 452 -13.95 -1.33 -3.93
CA THR A 452 -12.81 -0.66 -4.57
C THR A 452 -11.51 -1.05 -3.90
N LEU A 453 -11.47 -0.99 -2.56
CA LEU A 453 -10.27 -1.36 -1.81
C LEU A 453 -9.93 -2.84 -2.03
N ASP A 454 -10.93 -3.72 -2.17
CA ASP A 454 -10.71 -5.13 -2.47
C ASP A 454 -10.09 -5.35 -3.84
N GLN A 455 -10.53 -4.61 -4.86
CA GLN A 455 -9.94 -4.65 -6.20
C GLN A 455 -8.47 -4.19 -6.17
N VAL A 456 -8.18 -3.11 -5.44
CA VAL A 456 -6.80 -2.60 -5.26
C VAL A 456 -5.90 -3.61 -4.52
N LEU A 457 -6.42 -4.24 -3.47
CA LEU A 457 -5.71 -5.29 -2.73
C LEU A 457 -5.47 -6.53 -3.61
N GLY A 458 -6.48 -6.97 -4.37
CA GLY A 458 -6.37 -8.07 -5.31
C GLY A 458 -5.33 -7.83 -6.41
N GLN A 459 -5.25 -6.61 -6.93
CA GLN A 459 -4.20 -6.18 -7.87
C GLN A 459 -2.78 -6.33 -7.29
N ALA A 460 -2.64 -6.15 -5.97
CA ALA A 460 -1.40 -6.35 -5.23
C ALA A 460 -1.15 -7.81 -4.81
N GLY A 461 -1.99 -8.76 -5.22
CA GLY A 461 -1.85 -10.18 -4.88
C GLY A 461 -2.24 -10.52 -3.43
N VAL A 462 -2.86 -9.57 -2.73
CA VAL A 462 -3.38 -9.78 -1.38
C VAL A 462 -4.63 -10.65 -1.45
N ILE A 463 -4.69 -11.64 -0.58
CA ILE A 463 -5.81 -12.58 -0.49
C ILE A 463 -6.76 -12.09 0.60
N ARG A 464 -7.98 -11.72 0.22
CA ARG A 464 -9.01 -11.30 1.18
C ARG A 464 -9.59 -12.52 1.90
N ALA A 465 -9.71 -12.41 3.22
CA ALA A 465 -10.54 -13.26 4.06
C ALA A 465 -11.63 -12.40 4.74
N ASP A 466 -12.87 -12.89 4.75
CA ASP A 466 -14.00 -12.19 5.36
C ASP A 466 -14.11 -12.46 6.87
N THR A 467 -13.49 -13.54 7.34
CA THR A 467 -13.56 -13.96 8.74
C THR A 467 -12.21 -14.44 9.25
N ILE A 468 -12.05 -14.43 10.58
CA ILE A 468 -10.92 -15.08 11.26
C ILE A 468 -10.82 -16.56 10.84
N HIS A 469 -11.95 -17.24 10.65
CA HIS A 469 -11.94 -18.63 10.22
C HIS A 469 -11.26 -18.78 8.87
N GLN A 470 -11.70 -18.03 7.88
CA GLN A 470 -11.14 -18.04 6.53
C GLN A 470 -9.65 -17.68 6.48
N LEU A 471 -9.19 -16.69 7.27
CA LEU A 471 -7.76 -16.36 7.32
C LEU A 471 -6.92 -17.57 7.70
N PHE A 472 -7.35 -18.31 8.72
CA PHE A 472 -6.59 -19.48 9.15
C PHE A 472 -6.83 -20.71 8.27
N ASP A 473 -7.94 -20.80 7.56
CA ASP A 473 -8.18 -21.82 6.54
C ASP A 473 -7.20 -21.63 5.36
N LEU A 474 -6.94 -20.39 4.96
CA LEU A 474 -5.86 -20.04 4.03
C LEU A 474 -4.46 -20.25 4.63
N ALA A 475 -4.23 -19.79 5.87
CA ALA A 475 -2.91 -19.89 6.49
C ALA A 475 -2.45 -21.34 6.66
N GLN A 476 -3.38 -22.28 6.86
CA GLN A 476 -3.09 -23.72 6.91
C GLN A 476 -2.44 -24.22 5.62
N VAL A 477 -3.08 -24.02 4.47
CA VAL A 477 -2.54 -24.48 3.19
C VAL A 477 -1.22 -23.78 2.86
N PHE A 478 -1.11 -22.47 3.06
CA PHE A 478 0.11 -21.72 2.74
C PHE A 478 1.30 -22.04 3.64
N SER A 479 1.07 -22.43 4.89
CA SER A 479 2.16 -22.72 5.84
C SER A 479 2.65 -24.17 5.76
N THR A 480 1.85 -25.08 5.18
CA THR A 480 2.13 -26.52 5.23
C THR A 480 2.29 -27.17 3.86
N GLN A 481 1.79 -26.56 2.78
CA GLN A 481 1.77 -27.14 1.45
C GLN A 481 2.57 -26.32 0.44
N SER A 482 2.99 -26.97 -0.66
CA SER A 482 3.50 -26.28 -1.84
C SER A 482 2.36 -25.59 -2.59
N LEU A 483 2.68 -24.57 -3.39
CA LEU A 483 1.67 -23.87 -4.19
C LEU A 483 1.12 -24.77 -5.31
N PRO A 484 -0.21 -24.75 -5.56
CA PRO A 484 -0.82 -25.51 -6.65
C PRO A 484 -0.23 -25.16 -8.01
N ALA A 485 0.03 -26.17 -8.85
CA ALA A 485 0.52 -25.97 -10.22
C ALA A 485 -0.56 -25.47 -11.20
N GLY A 486 -1.84 -25.68 -10.87
CA GLY A 486 -2.95 -25.38 -11.77
C GLY A 486 -4.30 -25.67 -11.12
N ARG A 487 -5.36 -25.69 -11.94
CA ARG A 487 -6.76 -25.79 -11.49
C ARG A 487 -7.31 -27.22 -11.50
N ARG A 488 -6.52 -28.21 -11.89
CA ARG A 488 -7.00 -29.59 -12.05
C ARG A 488 -6.98 -30.30 -10.69
N LEU A 489 -8.14 -30.74 -10.25
CA LEU A 489 -8.39 -31.25 -8.91
C LEU A 489 -8.72 -32.76 -8.96
N GLY A 490 -7.97 -33.54 -8.19
CA GLY A 490 -8.28 -34.92 -7.83
C GLY A 490 -9.09 -34.98 -6.54
N VAL A 491 -10.07 -35.88 -6.49
CA VAL A 491 -10.90 -36.10 -5.30
C VAL A 491 -10.86 -37.59 -4.94
N ILE A 492 -10.47 -37.89 -3.70
CA ILE A 492 -10.46 -39.25 -3.16
C ILE A 492 -11.07 -39.26 -1.76
N GLY A 493 -11.85 -40.28 -1.45
CA GLY A 493 -12.41 -40.45 -0.12
C GLY A 493 -13.25 -41.70 0.04
N ASN A 494 -13.82 -41.91 1.23
CA ASN A 494 -14.66 -43.07 1.54
C ASN A 494 -16.17 -42.76 1.56
N SER A 495 -16.58 -41.61 1.01
CA SER A 495 -17.98 -41.14 0.99
C SER A 495 -18.33 -40.45 -0.32
N ALA A 496 -19.22 -41.07 -1.09
CA ALA A 496 -19.72 -40.50 -2.35
C ALA A 496 -20.46 -39.17 -2.15
N ALA A 497 -21.12 -38.98 -1.00
CA ALA A 497 -21.80 -37.74 -0.67
C ALA A 497 -20.81 -36.58 -0.49
N MET A 498 -19.71 -36.82 0.23
CA MET A 498 -18.64 -35.82 0.42
C MET A 498 -17.96 -35.48 -0.89
N ALA A 499 -17.66 -36.48 -1.72
CA ALA A 499 -17.09 -36.27 -3.06
C ALA A 499 -18.01 -35.38 -3.92
N THR A 500 -19.33 -35.58 -3.86
CA THR A 500 -20.31 -34.75 -4.59
C THR A 500 -20.27 -33.29 -4.13
N LEU A 501 -20.21 -33.04 -2.82
CA LEU A 501 -20.09 -31.67 -2.28
C LEU A 501 -18.80 -30.99 -2.72
N VAL A 502 -17.67 -31.71 -2.65
CA VAL A 502 -16.37 -31.22 -3.14
C VAL A 502 -16.46 -30.83 -4.61
N ILE A 503 -17.04 -31.68 -5.47
CA ILE A 503 -17.14 -31.42 -6.92
C ILE A 503 -18.02 -30.21 -7.21
N GLN A 504 -19.17 -30.11 -6.54
CA GLN A 504 -20.09 -28.98 -6.73
C GLN A 504 -19.43 -27.66 -6.33
N ARG A 505 -18.77 -27.64 -5.16
CA ARG A 505 -18.04 -26.45 -4.71
C ARG A 505 -16.87 -26.13 -5.62
N ALA A 506 -16.10 -27.14 -6.05
CA ALA A 506 -14.95 -26.97 -6.93
C ALA A 506 -15.35 -26.26 -8.23
N ARG A 507 -16.46 -26.68 -8.84
CA ARG A 507 -17.02 -26.05 -10.05
C ARG A 507 -17.42 -24.59 -9.81
N SER A 508 -18.06 -24.28 -8.68
CA SER A 508 -18.43 -22.90 -8.36
C SER A 508 -17.24 -21.98 -8.08
N GLU A 509 -16.13 -22.56 -7.62
CA GLU A 509 -14.88 -21.86 -7.35
C GLU A 509 -13.91 -21.84 -8.55
N GLY A 510 -14.30 -22.44 -9.68
CA GLY A 510 -13.51 -22.46 -10.91
C GLY A 510 -12.39 -23.51 -10.95
N LEU A 511 -12.38 -24.49 -10.05
CA LEU A 511 -11.52 -25.67 -10.12
C LEU A 511 -12.10 -26.72 -11.09
N HIS A 512 -11.23 -27.46 -11.76
CA HIS A 512 -11.59 -28.43 -12.79
C HIS A 512 -11.43 -29.85 -12.24
N VAL A 513 -12.55 -30.56 -12.07
CA VAL A 513 -12.56 -31.99 -11.75
C VAL A 513 -12.83 -32.75 -13.05
N GLU A 514 -11.76 -33.06 -13.77
CA GLU A 514 -11.79 -33.81 -15.03
C GLU A 514 -11.58 -35.31 -14.81
N ALA A 515 -10.83 -35.66 -13.77
CA ALA A 515 -10.63 -37.03 -13.32
C ALA A 515 -11.89 -37.56 -12.61
N ASP A 516 -12.23 -38.83 -12.84
CA ASP A 516 -13.26 -39.51 -12.06
C ASP A 516 -12.88 -39.53 -10.57
N PRO A 517 -13.77 -39.08 -9.67
CA PRO A 517 -13.51 -39.11 -8.23
C PRO A 517 -13.43 -40.55 -7.73
N VAL A 518 -12.47 -40.83 -6.85
CA VAL A 518 -12.31 -42.15 -6.24
C VAL A 518 -13.13 -42.19 -4.94
N SER A 519 -14.24 -42.92 -4.96
CA SER A 519 -15.09 -43.15 -3.78
C SER A 519 -14.94 -44.59 -3.30
N LEU A 520 -14.16 -44.76 -2.23
CA LEU A 520 -13.88 -46.04 -1.59
C LEU A 520 -15.05 -46.46 -0.68
N HIS A 521 -15.02 -47.72 -0.26
CA HIS A 521 -15.98 -48.25 0.71
C HIS A 521 -15.85 -47.50 2.05
N PRO A 522 -16.95 -47.25 2.80
CA PRO A 522 -16.87 -46.55 4.10
C PRO A 522 -15.93 -47.22 5.12
N GLU A 523 -15.82 -48.55 5.06
CA GLU A 523 -14.93 -49.39 5.86
C GLU A 523 -13.68 -49.83 5.07
N VAL A 524 -13.12 -48.94 4.24
CA VAL A 524 -11.93 -49.26 3.44
C VAL A 524 -10.73 -49.57 4.34
N GLU A 525 -9.99 -50.62 4.00
CA GLU A 525 -8.75 -50.97 4.68
C GLU A 525 -7.62 -49.99 4.30
N ALA A 526 -6.74 -49.71 5.26
CA ALA A 526 -5.67 -48.72 5.13
C ALA A 526 -4.75 -48.97 3.90
N GLU A 527 -4.42 -50.23 3.61
CA GLU A 527 -3.60 -50.61 2.46
C GLU A 527 -4.28 -50.31 1.12
N THR A 528 -5.58 -50.60 1.00
CA THR A 528 -6.34 -50.27 -0.21
C THR A 528 -6.44 -48.75 -0.40
N PHE A 529 -6.64 -48.00 0.69
CA PHE A 529 -6.65 -46.54 0.65
C PHE A 529 -5.31 -45.97 0.17
N ARG A 530 -4.20 -46.51 0.67
CA ARG A 530 -2.83 -46.13 0.26
C ARG A 530 -2.62 -46.34 -1.24
N ASP A 531 -2.95 -47.52 -1.76
CA ASP A 531 -2.69 -47.88 -3.16
C ASP A 531 -3.49 -46.97 -4.12
N GLU A 532 -4.75 -46.67 -3.80
CA GLU A 532 -5.60 -45.76 -4.57
C GLU A 532 -5.13 -44.30 -4.48
N LEU A 533 -4.64 -43.89 -3.32
CA LEU A 533 -4.04 -42.56 -3.12
C LEU A 533 -2.76 -42.40 -3.94
N GLU A 534 -1.88 -43.41 -3.96
CA GLU A 534 -0.66 -43.42 -4.78
C GLU A 534 -1.01 -43.37 -6.28
N ALA A 535 -2.03 -44.11 -6.72
CA ALA A 535 -2.53 -44.06 -8.09
C ALA A 535 -3.06 -42.66 -8.45
N MET A 536 -3.79 -42.00 -7.55
CA MET A 536 -4.25 -40.61 -7.71
C MET A 536 -3.07 -39.63 -7.83
N TYR A 537 -2.03 -39.81 -7.02
CA TYR A 537 -0.82 -38.97 -7.10
C TYR A 537 0.00 -39.20 -8.36
N ALA A 538 0.01 -40.42 -8.93
CA ALA A 538 0.72 -40.73 -10.17
C ALA A 538 0.15 -40.04 -11.43
N ARG A 539 -1.07 -39.52 -11.36
CA ARG A 539 -1.77 -38.89 -12.49
C ARG A 539 -1.20 -37.52 -12.89
N GLU A 540 -0.72 -37.37 -14.12
CA GLU A 540 -0.20 -36.07 -14.62
C GLU A 540 -1.32 -35.04 -14.93
N ASP A 541 -2.58 -35.49 -15.00
CA ASP A 541 -3.75 -34.65 -15.27
C ASP A 541 -4.31 -33.95 -14.01
N ILE A 542 -3.60 -34.02 -12.88
CA ILE A 542 -4.03 -33.46 -11.59
C ILE A 542 -2.93 -32.60 -10.96
N ASP A 543 -3.29 -31.41 -10.53
CA ASP A 543 -2.39 -30.43 -9.90
C ASP A 543 -2.51 -30.42 -8.37
N SER A 544 -3.68 -30.77 -7.84
CA SER A 544 -3.97 -30.77 -6.39
C SER A 544 -4.95 -31.89 -6.02
N VAL A 545 -4.91 -32.35 -4.78
CA VAL A 545 -5.75 -33.45 -4.29
C VAL A 545 -6.51 -33.02 -3.04
N ILE A 546 -7.82 -33.28 -3.02
CA ILE A 546 -8.66 -33.20 -1.82
C ILE A 546 -8.97 -34.61 -1.36
N VAL A 547 -8.68 -34.87 -0.08
CA VAL A 547 -8.94 -36.15 0.57
C VAL A 547 -10.05 -36.00 1.61
N THR A 548 -11.15 -36.73 1.46
CA THR A 548 -12.25 -36.71 2.42
C THR A 548 -12.36 -38.03 3.16
N PHE A 549 -12.44 -38.00 4.48
CA PHE A 549 -12.59 -39.21 5.28
C PHE A 549 -13.68 -39.06 6.35
N THR A 550 -14.60 -40.02 6.36
CA THR A 550 -15.68 -40.13 7.35
C THR A 550 -15.42 -41.34 8.25
N PRO A 551 -15.32 -41.18 9.59
CA PRO A 551 -15.10 -42.29 10.51
C PRO A 551 -16.16 -43.39 10.38
N SER A 552 -15.73 -44.65 10.42
CA SER A 552 -16.58 -45.84 10.41
C SER A 552 -16.04 -46.89 11.38
N ALA A 553 -16.88 -47.84 11.82
CA ALA A 553 -16.50 -48.81 12.85
C ALA A 553 -15.40 -49.79 12.41
N GLY A 554 -15.15 -49.92 11.11
CA GLY A 554 -14.15 -50.82 10.53
C GLY A 554 -12.90 -50.14 9.95
N ALA A 555 -12.80 -48.81 9.98
CA ALA A 555 -11.66 -48.08 9.42
C ALA A 555 -10.88 -47.31 10.51
N GLU A 556 -9.56 -47.49 10.55
CA GLU A 556 -8.69 -46.80 11.51
C GLU A 556 -8.27 -45.41 10.97
N GLU A 557 -8.92 -44.35 11.46
CA GLU A 557 -8.68 -42.95 11.03
C GLU A 557 -7.21 -42.53 11.14
N SER A 558 -6.52 -42.96 12.21
CA SER A 558 -5.10 -42.62 12.44
C SER A 558 -4.15 -43.28 11.46
N GLU A 559 -4.40 -44.53 11.06
CA GLU A 559 -3.57 -45.24 10.08
C GLU A 559 -3.75 -44.64 8.68
N ILE A 560 -4.99 -44.30 8.33
CA ILE A 560 -5.33 -43.62 7.07
C ILE A 560 -4.70 -42.22 7.02
N ALA A 561 -4.74 -41.46 8.12
CA ALA A 561 -4.09 -40.16 8.23
C ALA A 561 -2.56 -40.25 8.05
N ALA A 562 -1.93 -41.26 8.64
CA ALA A 562 -0.49 -41.49 8.49
C ALA A 562 -0.11 -41.83 7.04
N HIS A 563 -0.85 -42.72 6.37
CA HIS A 563 -0.62 -43.04 4.96
C HIS A 563 -0.84 -41.84 4.04
N LEU A 564 -1.84 -41.00 4.33
CA LEU A 564 -2.07 -39.75 3.61
C LEU A 564 -0.85 -38.82 3.73
N ALA A 565 -0.36 -38.60 4.95
CA ALA A 565 0.79 -37.73 5.19
C ALA A 565 2.03 -38.22 4.43
N GLU A 566 2.32 -39.52 4.47
CA GLU A 566 3.46 -40.14 3.79
C GLU A 566 3.37 -40.03 2.26
N ALA A 567 2.21 -40.35 1.68
CA ALA A 567 2.00 -40.30 0.24
C ALA A 567 2.03 -38.85 -0.28
N ALA A 568 1.36 -37.92 0.42
CA ALA A 568 1.33 -36.50 0.08
C ALA A 568 2.74 -35.91 0.04
N ALA A 569 3.56 -36.21 1.06
CA ALA A 569 4.93 -35.72 1.18
C ALA A 569 5.85 -36.16 0.02
N ARG A 570 5.54 -37.30 -0.63
CA ARG A 570 6.26 -37.81 -1.82
C ARG A 570 5.73 -37.24 -3.15
N SER A 571 4.45 -36.86 -3.20
CA SER A 571 3.73 -36.55 -4.45
C SER A 571 4.06 -35.19 -5.09
N LYS A 572 4.63 -34.25 -4.33
CA LYS A 572 4.78 -32.82 -4.67
C LYS A 572 3.47 -32.08 -5.01
N LYS A 573 2.31 -32.75 -5.02
CA LYS A 573 1.01 -32.13 -5.28
C LYS A 573 0.46 -31.49 -4.01
N THR A 574 -0.12 -30.30 -4.14
CA THR A 574 -0.81 -29.65 -3.03
C THR A 574 -1.96 -30.53 -2.57
N THR A 575 -1.96 -30.89 -1.30
CA THR A 575 -2.95 -31.78 -0.71
C THR A 575 -3.63 -31.11 0.46
N VAL A 576 -4.96 -31.18 0.51
CA VAL A 576 -5.75 -30.79 1.69
C VAL A 576 -6.72 -31.90 2.05
N ALA A 577 -7.05 -32.00 3.34
CA ALA A 577 -7.88 -33.07 3.88
C ALA A 577 -9.17 -32.53 4.50
N CYS A 578 -10.18 -33.38 4.61
CA CYS A 578 -11.39 -33.14 5.38
C CYS A 578 -11.69 -34.41 6.18
N PHE A 579 -11.14 -34.47 7.39
CA PHE A 579 -11.35 -35.56 8.35
C PHE A 579 -12.26 -35.03 9.45
N LEU A 580 -13.36 -35.74 9.73
CA LEU A 580 -14.31 -35.30 10.76
C LEU A 580 -13.71 -35.32 12.17
N GLY A 581 -12.72 -36.19 12.45
CA GLY A 581 -12.06 -36.31 13.75
C GLY A 581 -10.80 -35.44 13.91
N ILE A 582 -10.21 -34.97 12.80
CA ILE A 582 -8.91 -34.28 12.80
C ILE A 582 -9.08 -32.91 12.14
N GLN A 583 -8.82 -31.83 12.89
CA GLN A 583 -8.93 -30.46 12.39
C GLN A 583 -7.61 -29.70 12.60
N GLY A 584 -7.15 -28.97 11.59
CA GLY A 584 -5.95 -28.15 11.69
C GLY A 584 -4.70 -28.82 11.12
N VAL A 585 -3.56 -28.33 11.58
CA VAL A 585 -2.24 -28.91 11.44
C VAL A 585 -1.99 -29.75 12.69
N GLN A 586 -2.17 -31.06 12.57
CA GLN A 586 -2.09 -32.00 13.70
C GLN A 586 -1.04 -33.08 13.42
N ASP A 587 -0.54 -33.71 14.48
CA ASP A 587 0.53 -34.71 14.41
C ASP A 587 0.10 -35.96 13.63
N GLU A 588 -1.18 -36.34 13.67
CA GLU A 588 -1.74 -37.49 12.96
C GLU A 588 -1.62 -37.38 11.43
N LEU A 589 -1.58 -36.15 10.90
CA LEU A 589 -1.40 -35.86 9.48
C LEU A 589 0.00 -35.34 9.17
N THR A 590 0.96 -35.55 10.07
CA THR A 590 2.35 -35.10 9.95
C THR A 590 3.30 -36.28 9.77
N THR A 591 4.17 -36.18 8.77
CA THR A 591 5.28 -37.12 8.55
C THR A 591 6.62 -36.38 8.51
N HIS A 592 7.71 -37.09 8.78
CA HIS A 592 9.06 -36.54 8.74
C HIS A 592 9.86 -37.23 7.63
N LEU A 593 10.26 -36.45 6.62
CA LEU A 593 11.14 -36.91 5.54
C LEU A 593 12.56 -36.41 5.79
N SER A 594 13.56 -37.21 5.41
CA SER A 594 14.95 -36.73 5.35
C SER A 594 15.21 -36.22 3.94
N ASP A 595 15.77 -35.01 3.82
CA ASP A 595 16.23 -34.50 2.53
C ASP A 595 17.54 -35.20 2.08
N SER A 596 18.01 -34.87 0.88
CA SER A 596 19.25 -35.43 0.31
C SER A 596 20.51 -35.10 1.12
N GLU A 597 20.45 -34.11 2.03
CA GLU A 597 21.54 -33.69 2.91
C GLU A 597 21.40 -34.29 4.32
N GLY A 598 20.34 -35.07 4.58
CA GLY A 598 20.09 -35.72 5.87
C GLY A 598 19.32 -34.87 6.89
N ASN A 599 18.83 -33.68 6.51
CA ASN A 599 17.99 -32.88 7.40
C ASN A 599 16.57 -33.42 7.43
N ARG A 600 15.99 -33.54 8.64
CA ARG A 600 14.60 -33.97 8.83
C ARG A 600 13.66 -32.78 8.65
N ASN A 601 12.84 -32.82 7.60
CA ASN A 601 11.77 -31.86 7.35
C ASN A 601 10.41 -32.50 7.66
N SER A 602 9.55 -31.80 8.40
CA SER A 602 8.16 -32.20 8.59
C SER A 602 7.32 -31.79 7.38
N HIS A 603 6.39 -32.66 6.99
CA HIS A 603 5.32 -32.37 6.04
C HIS A 603 3.99 -32.69 6.70
N THR A 604 3.05 -31.73 6.67
CA THR A 604 1.73 -31.90 7.27
C THR A 604 0.65 -31.62 6.25
N VAL A 605 -0.34 -32.50 6.14
CA VAL A 605 -1.55 -32.25 5.35
C VAL A 605 -2.57 -31.52 6.23
N PRO A 606 -2.99 -30.29 5.89
CA PRO A 606 -3.96 -29.56 6.69
C PRO A 606 -5.36 -30.17 6.54
N SER A 607 -6.08 -30.33 7.65
CA SER A 607 -7.45 -30.84 7.65
C SER A 607 -8.48 -29.78 8.01
N TYR A 608 -9.53 -29.70 7.20
CA TYR A 608 -10.62 -28.74 7.29
C TYR A 608 -11.86 -29.39 7.91
N VAL A 609 -12.69 -28.56 8.54
CA VAL A 609 -13.95 -29.02 9.17
C VAL A 609 -14.95 -29.49 8.11
N GLY A 610 -15.06 -28.74 7.02
CA GLY A 610 -15.97 -29.01 5.93
C GLY A 610 -15.25 -29.07 4.57
N PRO A 611 -15.80 -29.84 3.62
CA PRO A 611 -15.26 -29.91 2.27
C PRO A 611 -15.33 -28.54 1.55
N GLU A 612 -16.29 -27.70 1.88
CA GLU A 612 -16.43 -26.37 1.29
C GLU A 612 -15.26 -25.45 1.64
N ASP A 613 -14.80 -25.47 2.90
CA ASP A 613 -13.68 -24.66 3.38
C ASP A 613 -12.36 -25.14 2.77
N ALA A 614 -12.18 -26.45 2.64
CA ALA A 614 -11.03 -27.07 1.95
C ALA A 614 -10.97 -26.64 0.48
N VAL A 615 -12.08 -26.77 -0.25
CA VAL A 615 -12.17 -26.39 -1.66
C VAL A 615 -11.93 -24.88 -1.83
N TRP A 616 -12.57 -24.05 -1.00
CA TRP A 616 -12.42 -22.61 -1.07
C TRP A 616 -10.97 -22.18 -0.82
N SER A 617 -10.32 -22.74 0.21
CA SER A 617 -8.92 -22.43 0.54
C SER A 617 -7.97 -22.86 -0.58
N LEU A 618 -8.19 -24.05 -1.16
CA LEU A 618 -7.38 -24.55 -2.28
C LEU A 618 -7.58 -23.71 -3.55
N ALA A 619 -8.81 -23.27 -3.83
CA ALA A 619 -9.11 -22.39 -4.95
C ALA A 619 -8.38 -21.05 -4.82
N ARG A 620 -8.43 -20.41 -3.65
CA ARG A 620 -7.69 -19.17 -3.38
C ARG A 620 -6.17 -19.37 -3.44
N ALA A 621 -5.64 -20.48 -2.93
CA ALA A 621 -4.23 -20.83 -3.06
C ALA A 621 -3.81 -21.01 -4.52
N THR A 622 -4.70 -21.59 -5.36
CA THR A 622 -4.49 -21.74 -6.80
C THR A 622 -4.52 -20.40 -7.52
N ASP A 623 -5.48 -19.53 -7.20
CA ASP A 623 -5.57 -18.19 -7.76
C ASP A 623 -4.33 -17.35 -7.42
N TYR A 624 -3.86 -17.43 -6.17
CA TYR A 624 -2.61 -16.80 -5.74
C TYR A 624 -1.39 -17.38 -6.46
N ALA A 625 -1.28 -18.71 -6.60
CA ALA A 625 -0.16 -19.34 -7.31
C ALA A 625 -0.09 -18.88 -8.77
N ARG A 626 -1.25 -18.77 -9.42
CA ARG A 626 -1.36 -18.24 -10.79
C ARG A 626 -1.01 -16.77 -10.86
N TRP A 627 -1.51 -15.95 -9.94
CA TRP A 627 -1.17 -14.52 -9.88
C TRP A 627 0.34 -14.33 -9.69
N ARG A 628 0.95 -15.08 -8.76
CA ARG A 628 2.39 -15.02 -8.47
C ARG A 628 3.25 -15.46 -9.66
N GLY A 629 2.77 -16.43 -10.44
CA GLY A 629 3.45 -16.94 -11.64
C GLY A 629 3.13 -16.17 -12.92
N ALA A 630 2.23 -15.19 -12.88
CA ALA A 630 1.83 -14.42 -14.06
C ALA A 630 2.88 -13.37 -14.44
N ASP A 631 2.87 -12.99 -15.72
CA ASP A 631 3.56 -11.77 -16.15
C ASP A 631 2.74 -10.56 -15.70
N HIS A 632 3.35 -9.70 -14.90
CA HIS A 632 2.73 -8.49 -14.35
C HIS A 632 2.95 -7.26 -15.25
N GLY A 633 3.51 -7.44 -16.44
CA GLY A 633 3.65 -6.35 -17.41
C GLY A 633 4.71 -5.33 -17.04
N ARG A 634 4.71 -4.23 -17.79
CA ARG A 634 5.63 -3.10 -17.63
C ARG A 634 4.86 -1.80 -17.63
N PHE A 635 5.35 -0.82 -16.87
CA PHE A 635 4.83 0.54 -16.95
C PHE A 635 5.12 1.12 -18.33
N LEU A 636 4.16 1.84 -18.88
CA LEU A 636 4.29 2.45 -20.19
C LEU A 636 5.24 3.65 -20.14
N GLU A 637 6.28 3.64 -20.97
CA GLU A 637 7.06 4.83 -21.30
C GLU A 637 6.42 5.48 -22.53
N VAL A 638 5.58 6.49 -22.30
CA VAL A 638 4.94 7.24 -23.39
C VAL A 638 5.89 8.34 -23.84
N GLU A 639 6.29 8.31 -25.11
CA GLU A 639 6.99 9.41 -25.79
C GLU A 639 5.96 10.51 -26.17
N ASP A 640 6.40 11.75 -26.32
CA ASP A 640 5.57 12.88 -26.79
C ASP A 640 4.44 13.37 -25.86
N LEU A 641 4.61 13.30 -24.53
CA LEU A 641 3.67 13.93 -23.57
C LEU A 641 3.99 15.41 -23.34
N ASP A 642 2.98 16.30 -23.46
CA ASP A 642 3.11 17.73 -23.16
C ASP A 642 2.61 18.07 -21.75
N ASP A 643 3.41 17.72 -20.73
CA ASP A 643 3.13 18.09 -19.34
C ASP A 643 3.07 19.60 -19.11
N LYS A 644 3.78 20.39 -19.94
CA LYS A 644 3.82 21.85 -19.81
C LYS A 644 2.51 22.46 -20.28
N GLY A 645 1.95 21.97 -21.39
CA GLY A 645 0.63 22.34 -21.88
C GLY A 645 -0.45 22.05 -20.85
N VAL A 646 -0.48 20.84 -20.29
CA VAL A 646 -1.43 20.46 -19.23
C VAL A 646 -1.33 21.38 -18.01
N ARG A 647 -0.12 21.64 -17.50
CA ARG A 647 0.07 22.55 -16.36
C ARG A 647 -0.42 23.95 -16.65
N THR A 648 -0.13 24.48 -17.84
CA THR A 648 -0.58 25.82 -18.24
C THR A 648 -2.10 25.92 -18.23
N ILE A 649 -2.80 24.89 -18.73
CA ILE A 649 -4.27 24.82 -18.71
C ILE A 649 -4.80 24.74 -17.27
N ILE A 650 -4.21 23.87 -16.45
CA ILE A 650 -4.61 23.70 -15.04
C ILE A 650 -4.39 25.00 -14.25
N GLU A 651 -3.21 25.60 -14.34
CA GLU A 651 -2.86 26.85 -13.65
C GLU A 651 -3.78 28.00 -14.09
N SER A 652 -4.05 28.11 -15.39
CA SER A 652 -4.98 29.13 -15.92
C SER A 652 -6.41 28.92 -15.43
N ALA A 653 -6.87 27.66 -15.29
CA ALA A 653 -8.21 27.37 -14.79
C ALA A 653 -8.33 27.59 -13.28
N LEU A 654 -7.24 27.41 -12.54
CA LEU A 654 -7.20 27.52 -11.08
C LEU A 654 -6.78 28.91 -10.56
N SER A 655 -6.36 29.84 -11.42
CA SER A 655 -5.79 31.14 -11.00
C SER A 655 -6.75 32.00 -10.16
N GLU A 656 -8.06 31.86 -10.37
CA GLU A 656 -9.10 32.59 -9.63
C GLU A 656 -9.94 31.67 -8.71
N ALA A 657 -9.54 30.41 -8.57
CA ALA A 657 -10.31 29.41 -7.85
C ALA A 657 -10.20 29.59 -6.33
N GLN A 658 -11.32 29.44 -5.63
CA GLN A 658 -11.32 29.36 -4.17
C GLN A 658 -10.74 28.02 -3.71
N THR A 659 -9.87 28.05 -2.70
CA THR A 659 -9.26 26.85 -2.12
C THR A 659 -10.32 25.81 -1.72
N GLY A 660 -10.16 24.57 -2.18
CA GLY A 660 -11.02 23.45 -1.80
C GLY A 660 -12.36 23.34 -2.54
N ARG A 661 -12.66 24.21 -3.51
CA ARG A 661 -13.83 24.07 -4.39
C ARG A 661 -13.43 23.47 -5.74
N PRO A 662 -14.13 22.42 -6.23
CA PRO A 662 -13.89 21.90 -7.56
C PRO A 662 -14.16 22.95 -8.65
N VAL A 663 -13.31 23.00 -9.66
CA VAL A 663 -13.47 23.82 -10.86
C VAL A 663 -13.66 22.92 -12.06
N ARG A 664 -14.80 23.06 -12.74
CA ARG A 664 -15.10 22.33 -13.97
C ARG A 664 -14.39 23.00 -15.14
N LEU A 665 -13.56 22.25 -15.87
CA LEU A 665 -12.97 22.76 -17.12
C LEU A 665 -14.04 22.97 -18.19
N GLU A 666 -13.87 24.03 -18.98
CA GLU A 666 -14.64 24.21 -20.21
C GLU A 666 -14.29 23.11 -21.22
N ARG A 667 -15.19 22.85 -22.17
CA ARG A 667 -15.05 21.71 -23.10
C ARG A 667 -13.79 21.80 -23.96
N ASP A 668 -13.48 22.98 -24.48
CA ASP A 668 -12.29 23.20 -25.29
C ASP A 668 -11.01 23.04 -24.47
N GLN A 669 -11.01 23.49 -23.21
CA GLN A 669 -9.90 23.29 -22.29
C GLN A 669 -9.70 21.80 -21.97
N ALA A 670 -10.79 21.06 -21.72
CA ALA A 670 -10.73 19.63 -21.44
C ALA A 670 -10.20 18.82 -22.64
N ARG A 671 -10.62 19.17 -23.87
CA ARG A 671 -10.09 18.56 -25.11
C ARG A 671 -8.62 18.91 -25.31
N ALA A 672 -8.24 20.17 -25.15
CA ALA A 672 -6.85 20.61 -25.28
C ALA A 672 -5.94 19.90 -24.27
N LEU A 673 -6.41 19.72 -23.03
CA LEU A 673 -5.69 18.99 -21.98
C LEU A 673 -5.46 17.53 -22.37
N LEU A 674 -6.50 16.83 -22.87
CA LEU A 674 -6.36 15.44 -23.32
C LEU A 674 -5.47 15.27 -24.56
N SER A 675 -5.52 16.21 -25.50
CA SER A 675 -4.68 16.18 -26.71
C SER A 675 -3.19 16.33 -26.39
N CYS A 676 -2.83 17.03 -25.29
CA CYS A 676 -1.44 17.06 -24.77
C CYS A 676 -0.91 15.66 -24.38
N TYR A 677 -1.82 14.70 -24.16
CA TYR A 677 -1.51 13.30 -23.86
C TYR A 677 -1.85 12.36 -25.02
N GLY A 678 -2.11 12.90 -26.23
CA GLY A 678 -2.45 12.13 -27.42
C GLY A 678 -3.84 11.48 -27.38
N ILE A 679 -4.72 11.91 -26.48
CA ILE A 679 -6.09 11.40 -26.38
C ILE A 679 -7.02 12.36 -27.14
N GLU A 680 -7.54 11.91 -28.28
CA GLU A 680 -8.40 12.70 -29.14
C GLU A 680 -9.88 12.44 -28.87
N VAL A 681 -10.64 13.51 -28.61
CA VAL A 681 -12.10 13.49 -28.47
C VAL A 681 -12.71 13.84 -29.83
N LEU A 682 -13.74 13.10 -30.26
CA LEU A 682 -14.41 13.39 -31.54
C LEU A 682 -14.85 14.86 -31.59
N PRO A 683 -14.59 15.54 -32.72
CA PRO A 683 -14.89 16.95 -32.85
C PRO A 683 -16.39 17.19 -32.73
N HIS A 684 -16.75 18.26 -32.04
CA HIS A 684 -18.08 18.82 -32.04
C HIS A 684 -17.96 20.34 -32.21
N ILE A 685 -19.00 20.93 -32.79
CA ILE A 685 -19.15 22.37 -32.94
C ILE A 685 -20.49 22.74 -32.33
N THR A 686 -20.49 23.65 -31.38
CA THR A 686 -21.72 24.19 -30.79
C THR A 686 -22.33 25.20 -31.75
N ALA A 687 -23.60 25.00 -32.07
CA ALA A 687 -24.38 25.89 -32.92
C ALA A 687 -25.57 26.48 -32.13
N ALA A 688 -25.77 27.78 -32.28
CA ALA A 688 -26.92 28.51 -31.77
C ALA A 688 -28.05 28.62 -32.81
N SER A 689 -27.74 28.38 -34.09
CA SER A 689 -28.70 28.45 -35.19
C SER A 689 -28.57 27.26 -36.14
N VAL A 690 -29.64 27.03 -36.92
CA VAL A 690 -29.67 25.99 -37.95
C VAL A 690 -28.57 26.21 -39.00
N ASP A 691 -28.29 27.46 -39.39
CA ASP A 691 -27.26 27.76 -40.39
C ASP A 691 -25.85 27.43 -39.86
N GLU A 692 -25.59 27.73 -38.59
CA GLU A 692 -24.35 27.32 -37.91
C GLU A 692 -24.25 25.79 -37.81
N ALA A 693 -25.36 25.10 -37.53
CA ALA A 693 -25.39 23.65 -37.42
C ALA A 693 -25.12 22.96 -38.77
N LEU A 694 -25.63 23.52 -39.87
CA LEU A 694 -25.35 23.04 -41.22
C LEU A 694 -23.88 23.26 -41.60
N SER A 695 -23.35 24.45 -41.33
CA SER A 695 -21.92 24.74 -41.55
C SER A 695 -21.04 23.77 -40.74
N ALA A 696 -21.41 23.52 -39.49
CA ALA A 696 -20.72 22.57 -38.63
C ALA A 696 -20.78 21.13 -39.18
N ALA A 697 -21.93 20.70 -39.71
CA ALA A 697 -22.07 19.37 -40.29
C ALA A 697 -21.30 19.22 -41.61
N ASP A 698 -21.21 20.28 -42.42
CA ASP A 698 -20.38 20.31 -43.62
C ASP A 698 -18.88 20.22 -43.28
N ASP A 699 -18.44 20.88 -42.21
CA ASP A 699 -17.06 20.83 -41.72
C ASP A 699 -16.70 19.46 -41.11
N ILE A 700 -17.63 18.86 -40.36
CA ILE A 700 -17.43 17.57 -39.68
C ILE A 700 -17.58 16.38 -40.65
N GLY A 701 -18.54 16.46 -41.57
CA GLY A 701 -18.97 15.39 -42.46
C GLY A 701 -20.11 14.54 -41.88
N TYR A 702 -21.09 14.21 -42.72
CA TYR A 702 -22.21 13.32 -42.40
C TYR A 702 -21.79 11.83 -42.37
N PRO A 703 -22.44 10.97 -41.54
CA PRO A 703 -23.51 11.30 -40.59
C PRO A 703 -23.04 12.05 -39.34
N VAL A 704 -23.91 12.91 -38.81
CA VAL A 704 -23.70 13.64 -37.56
C VAL A 704 -24.74 13.27 -36.50
N ALA A 705 -24.45 13.63 -35.26
CA ALA A 705 -25.36 13.60 -34.13
C ALA A 705 -25.60 15.01 -33.62
N LEU A 706 -26.83 15.30 -33.21
CA LEU A 706 -27.20 16.54 -32.53
C LEU A 706 -27.43 16.26 -31.04
N LYS A 707 -26.82 17.05 -30.17
CA LYS A 707 -26.93 16.90 -28.72
C LYS A 707 -27.15 18.25 -28.05
N ALA A 708 -28.14 18.36 -27.17
CA ALA A 708 -28.34 19.54 -26.35
C ALA A 708 -27.06 19.86 -25.55
N VAL A 709 -26.71 21.15 -25.47
CA VAL A 709 -25.59 21.61 -24.62
C VAL A 709 -25.93 21.50 -23.13
N SER A 710 -27.21 21.65 -22.79
CA SER A 710 -27.74 21.55 -21.43
C SER A 710 -27.42 20.22 -20.76
N ASN A 711 -26.86 20.27 -19.54
CA ASN A 711 -26.58 19.08 -18.72
C ASN A 711 -27.83 18.25 -18.44
N THR A 712 -29.01 18.87 -18.39
CA THR A 712 -30.28 18.18 -18.10
C THR A 712 -30.72 17.26 -19.24
N LEU A 713 -30.42 17.63 -20.50
CA LEU A 713 -30.95 16.95 -21.70
C LEU A 713 -29.87 16.22 -22.53
N ARG A 714 -28.58 16.56 -22.38
CA ARG A 714 -27.46 16.09 -23.22
C ARG A 714 -27.31 14.57 -23.39
N HIS A 715 -27.75 13.79 -22.41
CA HIS A 715 -27.68 12.32 -22.41
C HIS A 715 -29.06 11.64 -22.37
N ARG A 716 -30.14 12.42 -22.48
CA ARG A 716 -31.53 11.97 -22.30
C ARG A 716 -32.22 11.90 -23.66
N MET A 717 -31.89 10.87 -24.44
CA MET A 717 -32.49 10.64 -25.76
C MET A 717 -34.02 10.53 -25.67
N GLU A 718 -34.52 9.92 -24.61
CA GLU A 718 -35.95 9.76 -24.34
C GLU A 718 -36.68 11.06 -24.00
N LEU A 719 -35.94 12.10 -23.60
CA LEU A 719 -36.46 13.46 -23.42
C LEU A 719 -36.23 14.35 -24.65
N GLY A 720 -35.74 13.78 -25.76
CA GLY A 720 -35.55 14.52 -27.00
C GLY A 720 -34.23 15.29 -27.11
N GLY A 721 -33.34 15.25 -26.11
CA GLY A 721 -32.10 16.02 -26.11
C GLY A 721 -30.97 15.48 -27.00
N VAL A 722 -31.19 14.34 -27.67
CA VAL A 722 -30.21 13.69 -28.56
C VAL A 722 -30.90 13.17 -29.82
N ARG A 723 -30.30 13.43 -30.98
CA ARG A 723 -30.65 12.84 -32.28
C ARG A 723 -29.39 12.26 -32.91
N LEU A 724 -29.49 11.05 -33.43
CA LEU A 724 -28.36 10.28 -33.96
C LEU A 724 -28.63 9.90 -35.41
N ASN A 725 -27.56 9.61 -36.15
CA ASN A 725 -27.63 9.13 -37.53
C ASN A 725 -28.33 10.13 -38.48
N ILE A 726 -28.01 11.41 -38.33
CA ILE A 726 -28.50 12.44 -39.24
C ILE A 726 -27.62 12.37 -40.49
N ASP A 727 -28.22 12.04 -41.62
CA ASP A 727 -27.54 11.74 -42.89
C ASP A 727 -27.69 12.85 -43.93
N SER A 728 -28.58 13.83 -43.72
CA SER A 728 -28.81 14.92 -44.67
C SER A 728 -29.01 16.30 -44.03
N PRO A 729 -28.79 17.39 -44.81
CA PRO A 729 -29.13 18.75 -44.40
C PRO A 729 -30.61 18.93 -44.03
N GLU A 730 -31.53 18.23 -44.70
CA GLU A 730 -32.96 18.34 -44.41
C GLU A 730 -33.30 17.77 -43.02
N GLU A 731 -32.81 16.56 -42.73
CA GLU A 731 -32.99 15.90 -41.44
C GLU A 731 -32.35 16.73 -40.30
N LEU A 732 -31.17 17.29 -40.54
CA LEU A 732 -30.48 18.15 -39.58
C LEU A 732 -31.32 19.37 -39.19
N ARG A 733 -31.99 20.03 -40.16
CA ARG A 733 -32.83 21.20 -39.88
C ARG A 733 -34.01 20.85 -38.98
N GLU A 734 -34.71 19.76 -39.31
CA GLU A 734 -35.89 19.32 -38.56
C GLU A 734 -35.51 18.91 -37.13
N ASP A 735 -34.47 18.10 -36.99
CA ASP A 735 -34.02 17.60 -35.69
C ASP A 735 -33.41 18.70 -34.80
N PHE A 736 -32.68 19.65 -35.39
CA PHE A 736 -32.12 20.78 -34.64
C PHE A 736 -33.23 21.66 -34.06
N GLN A 737 -34.24 22.02 -34.87
CA GLN A 737 -35.38 22.80 -34.42
C GLN A 737 -36.15 22.08 -33.30
N ALA A 738 -36.38 20.76 -33.45
CA ALA A 738 -37.04 19.96 -32.44
C ALA A 738 -36.28 19.94 -31.10
N ILE A 739 -34.94 19.85 -31.13
CA ILE A 739 -34.12 19.93 -29.91
C ILE A 739 -34.21 21.34 -29.29
N GLN A 740 -34.15 22.41 -30.08
CA GLN A 740 -34.27 23.77 -29.56
C GLN A 740 -35.62 24.03 -28.90
N GLU A 741 -36.72 23.61 -29.52
CA GLU A 741 -38.06 23.69 -28.94
C GLU A 741 -38.16 22.91 -27.62
N THR A 742 -37.52 21.75 -27.56
CA THR A 742 -37.44 20.94 -26.33
C THR A 742 -36.68 21.66 -25.23
N ILE A 743 -35.54 22.28 -25.54
CA ILE A 743 -34.76 23.07 -24.58
C ILE A 743 -35.59 24.25 -24.08
N SER A 744 -36.12 25.08 -25.00
CA SER A 744 -36.87 26.28 -24.62
C SER A 744 -38.17 25.99 -23.86
N SER A 745 -38.79 24.82 -24.07
CA SER A 745 -40.00 24.43 -23.35
C SER A 745 -39.74 23.84 -21.96
N LEU A 746 -38.61 23.14 -21.77
CA LEU A 746 -38.27 22.48 -20.51
C LEU A 746 -37.35 23.33 -19.62
N LEU A 747 -36.56 24.24 -20.19
CA LEU A 747 -35.51 25.00 -19.52
C LEU A 747 -35.64 26.49 -19.87
N VAL A 748 -36.36 27.21 -19.00
CA VAL A 748 -36.81 28.61 -19.26
C VAL A 748 -35.66 29.63 -19.27
N ASP A 749 -34.50 29.29 -18.69
CA ASP A 749 -33.36 30.19 -18.51
C ASP A 749 -32.05 29.69 -19.14
N GLU A 750 -32.11 28.72 -20.07
CA GLU A 750 -30.94 28.20 -20.78
C GLU A 750 -30.98 28.54 -22.27
N ASP A 751 -29.83 28.96 -22.82
CA ASP A 751 -29.69 29.16 -24.26
C ASP A 751 -29.90 27.82 -25.00
N PRO A 752 -30.72 27.78 -26.08
CA PRO A 752 -31.02 26.57 -26.83
C PRO A 752 -29.86 26.18 -27.77
N LEU A 753 -28.68 26.00 -27.20
CA LEU A 753 -27.47 25.60 -27.89
C LEU A 753 -27.45 24.08 -28.13
N VAL A 754 -27.00 23.68 -29.31
CA VAL A 754 -26.93 22.27 -29.72
C VAL A 754 -25.56 21.99 -30.32
N ASP A 755 -24.92 20.92 -29.88
CA ASP A 755 -23.67 20.42 -30.45
C ASP A 755 -23.95 19.57 -31.69
N VAL A 756 -23.30 19.91 -32.80
CA VAL A 756 -23.17 19.04 -33.96
C VAL A 756 -21.89 18.24 -33.79
N GLN A 757 -21.99 16.91 -33.76
CA GLN A 757 -20.88 16.01 -33.49
C GLN A 757 -20.77 14.89 -34.53
N ALA A 758 -19.54 14.50 -34.87
CA ALA A 758 -19.29 13.33 -35.72
C ALA A 758 -19.91 12.04 -35.14
N MET A 759 -20.55 11.22 -35.98
CA MET A 759 -21.01 9.89 -35.55
C MET A 759 -19.83 8.91 -35.49
N ALA A 760 -19.70 8.23 -34.35
CA ALA A 760 -18.84 7.06 -34.25
C ALA A 760 -19.50 5.84 -34.92
N PRO A 761 -18.71 4.92 -35.51
CA PRO A 761 -19.24 3.65 -35.99
C PRO A 761 -19.91 2.85 -34.85
N PRO A 762 -20.88 1.97 -35.17
CA PRO A 762 -21.53 1.12 -34.17
C PRO A 762 -20.51 0.27 -33.40
N GLY A 763 -20.65 0.23 -32.07
CA GLY A 763 -19.73 -0.47 -31.20
C GLY A 763 -20.27 -0.63 -29.78
N VAL A 764 -19.40 -1.07 -28.88
CA VAL A 764 -19.72 -1.24 -27.46
C VAL A 764 -19.33 0.05 -26.71
N PRO A 765 -20.30 0.78 -26.14
CA PRO A 765 -19.99 1.97 -25.36
C PRO A 765 -19.40 1.57 -24.00
N CYS A 766 -18.30 2.22 -23.63
CA CYS A 766 -17.54 2.02 -22.40
C CYS A 766 -17.44 3.35 -21.63
N VAL A 767 -17.24 3.26 -20.32
CA VAL A 767 -16.97 4.40 -19.45
C VAL A 767 -15.60 4.21 -18.84
N ILE A 768 -14.77 5.25 -18.92
CA ILE A 768 -13.46 5.31 -18.25
C ILE A 768 -13.49 6.51 -17.32
N ARG A 769 -13.16 6.31 -16.05
CA ARG A 769 -12.94 7.40 -15.11
C ARG A 769 -11.52 7.36 -14.59
N ALA A 770 -10.96 8.52 -14.30
CA ALA A 770 -9.66 8.67 -13.67
C ALA A 770 -9.69 9.88 -12.73
N GLY A 771 -8.96 9.87 -11.64
CA GLY A 771 -8.93 11.03 -10.74
C GLY A 771 -8.22 10.74 -9.44
N GLU A 772 -8.27 11.69 -8.51
CA GLU A 772 -7.62 11.60 -7.20
C GLU A 772 -8.63 11.26 -6.11
N ASP A 773 -8.52 10.06 -5.52
CA ASP A 773 -9.23 9.70 -4.30
C ASP A 773 -8.43 10.14 -3.06
N ARG A 774 -9.13 10.64 -2.04
CA ARG A 774 -8.50 11.17 -0.83
C ARG A 774 -7.69 10.12 -0.06
N LEU A 775 -8.08 8.85 -0.12
CA LEU A 775 -7.43 7.75 0.60
C LEU A 775 -6.49 6.96 -0.31
N LEU A 776 -6.92 6.60 -1.51
CA LEU A 776 -6.19 5.71 -2.44
C LEU A 776 -5.19 6.46 -3.35
N GLY A 777 -5.36 7.77 -3.52
CA GLY A 777 -4.59 8.58 -4.46
C GLY A 777 -5.13 8.42 -5.90
N PRO A 778 -4.27 8.44 -6.93
CA PRO A 778 -4.71 8.41 -8.32
C PRO A 778 -5.28 7.04 -8.68
N LEU A 779 -6.53 7.05 -9.13
CA LEU A 779 -7.33 5.85 -9.39
C LEU A 779 -7.95 5.92 -10.79
N LEU A 780 -8.03 4.77 -11.46
CA LEU A 780 -8.79 4.58 -12.69
C LEU A 780 -9.93 3.61 -12.45
N SER A 781 -11.04 3.81 -13.15
CA SER A 781 -12.13 2.86 -13.24
C SER A 781 -12.60 2.63 -14.68
N PHE A 782 -13.06 1.41 -14.95
CA PHE A 782 -13.52 0.97 -16.27
C PHE A 782 -14.80 0.16 -16.13
N SER A 783 -15.76 0.43 -17.02
CA SER A 783 -17.00 -0.34 -17.14
C SER A 783 -17.60 -0.22 -18.54
N LEU A 784 -18.61 -1.04 -18.83
CA LEU A 784 -19.47 -0.84 -20.01
C LEU A 784 -20.57 0.17 -19.69
N ALA A 785 -20.87 1.08 -20.62
CA ALA A 785 -21.92 2.07 -20.39
C ALA A 785 -23.31 1.39 -20.29
N GLY A 786 -24.11 1.84 -19.32
CA GLY A 786 -25.47 1.36 -19.12
C GLY A 786 -25.91 1.44 -17.65
N ASP A 787 -27.18 1.75 -17.44
CA ASP A 787 -27.83 1.84 -16.12
C ASP A 787 -27.66 0.56 -15.28
N THR A 788 -27.77 -0.61 -15.93
CA THR A 788 -27.65 -1.91 -15.29
C THR A 788 -26.23 -2.16 -14.80
N THR A 789 -25.22 -1.69 -15.54
CA THR A 789 -23.81 -1.78 -15.12
C THR A 789 -23.59 -0.97 -13.85
N GLU A 790 -24.13 0.25 -13.80
CA GLU A 790 -24.03 1.14 -12.63
C GLU A 790 -24.77 0.55 -11.41
N LEU A 791 -26.01 0.07 -11.61
CA LEU A 791 -26.82 -0.52 -10.54
C LEU A 791 -26.23 -1.80 -9.95
N LEU A 792 -25.57 -2.62 -10.78
CA LEU A 792 -24.93 -3.88 -10.34
C LEU A 792 -23.49 -3.66 -9.85
N GLY A 793 -22.95 -2.45 -9.94
CA GLY A 793 -21.57 -2.14 -9.59
C GLY A 793 -20.56 -2.93 -10.43
N ASP A 794 -20.86 -3.19 -11.71
CA ASP A 794 -19.97 -3.90 -12.63
C ASP A 794 -18.89 -2.96 -13.18
N VAL A 795 -18.04 -2.49 -12.27
CA VAL A 795 -16.97 -1.52 -12.52
C VAL A 795 -15.69 -2.03 -11.87
N GLU A 796 -14.59 -1.99 -12.62
CA GLU A 796 -13.28 -2.40 -12.12
C GLU A 796 -12.42 -1.17 -11.81
N HIS A 797 -11.75 -1.16 -10.66
CA HIS A 797 -10.90 -0.05 -10.22
C HIS A 797 -9.43 -0.50 -10.07
N ARG A 798 -8.49 0.39 -10.41
CA ARG A 798 -7.05 0.16 -10.31
C ARG A 798 -6.33 1.45 -9.89
N VAL A 799 -5.28 1.32 -9.08
CA VAL A 799 -4.43 2.46 -8.69
C VAL A 799 -3.38 2.71 -9.77
N ALA A 800 -3.13 3.98 -10.08
CA ALA A 800 -2.11 4.41 -11.02
C ALA A 800 -0.69 4.36 -10.39
N PRO A 801 0.39 4.24 -11.20
CA PRO A 801 0.36 3.99 -12.64
C PRO A 801 -0.03 2.53 -12.98
N LEU A 802 -0.64 2.33 -14.16
CA LEU A 802 -0.97 1.01 -14.70
C LEU A 802 0.19 0.46 -15.53
N THR A 803 0.37 -0.85 -15.48
CA THR A 803 1.11 -1.61 -16.50
C THR A 803 0.22 -1.93 -17.70
N ASP A 804 0.84 -2.32 -18.81
CA ASP A 804 0.15 -2.87 -19.99
C ASP A 804 -0.77 -4.06 -19.64
N LYS A 805 -0.35 -4.89 -18.67
CA LYS A 805 -1.16 -5.99 -18.14
C LYS A 805 -2.26 -5.55 -17.19
N ASP A 806 -2.00 -4.56 -16.33
CA ASP A 806 -3.06 -4.00 -15.47
C ASP A 806 -4.22 -3.45 -16.32
N ALA A 807 -3.94 -2.75 -17.42
CA ALA A 807 -4.96 -2.20 -18.32
C ALA A 807 -5.77 -3.30 -19.04
N GLU A 808 -5.09 -4.34 -19.55
CA GLU A 808 -5.76 -5.49 -20.18
C GLU A 808 -6.64 -6.24 -19.17
N ASP A 809 -6.12 -6.54 -17.98
CA ASP A 809 -6.83 -7.26 -16.93
C ASP A 809 -8.03 -6.47 -16.42
N MET A 810 -7.89 -5.14 -16.30
CA MET A 810 -8.97 -4.24 -15.89
C MET A 810 -10.17 -4.31 -16.86
N ILE A 811 -9.92 -4.35 -18.17
CA ILE A 811 -10.98 -4.52 -19.18
C ILE A 811 -11.64 -5.90 -19.08
N ARG A 812 -10.83 -6.95 -18.89
CA ARG A 812 -11.32 -8.34 -18.83
C ARG A 812 -12.09 -8.67 -17.54
N SER A 813 -11.76 -8.00 -16.44
CA SER A 813 -12.31 -8.29 -15.10
C SER A 813 -13.78 -7.88 -14.92
N VAL A 814 -14.25 -6.92 -15.73
CA VAL A 814 -15.66 -6.53 -15.75
C VAL A 814 -16.51 -7.74 -16.16
N LYS A 815 -17.58 -8.04 -15.42
CA LYS A 815 -18.43 -9.22 -15.65
C LYS A 815 -19.12 -9.18 -17.01
N SER A 816 -19.42 -7.97 -17.50
CA SER A 816 -19.99 -7.73 -18.82
C SER A 816 -18.95 -7.68 -19.96
N SER A 817 -17.66 -7.84 -19.67
CA SER A 817 -16.57 -7.86 -20.67
C SER A 817 -16.72 -8.90 -21.79
N PRO A 818 -17.43 -10.05 -21.64
CA PRO A 818 -17.69 -10.95 -22.77
C PRO A 818 -18.35 -10.25 -23.97
N ARG A 819 -19.05 -9.13 -23.79
CA ARG A 819 -19.59 -8.30 -24.89
C ARG A 819 -18.49 -7.70 -25.78
N LEU A 820 -17.29 -7.47 -25.24
CA LEU A 820 -16.14 -6.98 -26.00
C LEU A 820 -15.47 -8.10 -26.82
N PHE A 821 -15.56 -9.35 -26.36
CA PHE A 821 -14.86 -10.51 -26.97
C PHE A 821 -15.77 -11.38 -27.84
N GLY A 822 -16.99 -10.92 -28.13
CA GLY A 822 -17.98 -11.61 -28.92
C GLY A 822 -19.02 -12.33 -28.05
N TYR A 823 -20.23 -11.77 -28.01
CA TYR A 823 -21.35 -12.30 -27.24
C TYR A 823 -22.60 -12.38 -28.12
N ARG A 824 -23.32 -13.52 -28.06
CA ARG A 824 -24.54 -13.78 -28.85
C ARG A 824 -24.39 -13.53 -30.37
N GLY A 825 -23.23 -13.90 -30.93
CA GLY A 825 -22.96 -13.79 -32.36
C GLY A 825 -22.48 -12.41 -32.84
N LEU A 826 -22.32 -11.43 -31.94
CA LEU A 826 -21.62 -10.18 -32.27
C LEU A 826 -20.12 -10.43 -32.44
N PRO A 827 -19.44 -9.73 -33.37
CA PRO A 827 -17.99 -9.83 -33.52
C PRO A 827 -17.27 -9.23 -32.29
N PRO A 828 -16.07 -9.73 -31.96
CA PRO A 828 -15.21 -9.09 -30.97
C PRO A 828 -14.81 -7.68 -31.44
N VAL A 829 -14.70 -6.74 -30.51
CA VAL A 829 -14.22 -5.38 -30.77
C VAL A 829 -12.71 -5.27 -30.55
N ASN A 830 -12.08 -4.26 -31.15
CA ASN A 830 -10.69 -3.92 -30.89
C ASN A 830 -10.57 -3.20 -29.54
N ILE A 831 -9.92 -3.86 -28.56
CA ILE A 831 -9.72 -3.31 -27.22
C ILE A 831 -8.42 -2.51 -27.07
N ASP A 832 -7.51 -2.55 -28.05
CA ASP A 832 -6.22 -1.85 -27.94
C ASP A 832 -6.37 -0.33 -27.75
N PRO A 833 -7.33 0.36 -28.42
CA PRO A 833 -7.59 1.77 -28.14
C PRO A 833 -8.06 2.03 -26.69
N LEU A 834 -8.82 1.11 -26.09
CA LEU A 834 -9.24 1.24 -24.68
C LEU A 834 -8.02 1.15 -23.76
N LYS A 835 -7.10 0.22 -24.04
CA LYS A 835 -5.86 0.05 -23.29
C LYS A 835 -4.98 1.29 -23.36
N ASP A 836 -4.74 1.82 -24.57
CA ASP A 836 -3.91 3.02 -24.78
C ASP A 836 -4.48 4.23 -24.02
N VAL A 837 -5.80 4.44 -24.03
CA VAL A 837 -6.45 5.51 -23.26
C VAL A 837 -6.29 5.29 -21.75
N LEU A 838 -6.52 4.07 -21.25
CA LEU A 838 -6.33 3.76 -19.82
C LEU A 838 -4.88 3.99 -19.38
N GLU A 839 -3.91 3.56 -20.18
CA GLU A 839 -2.47 3.73 -19.89
C GLU A 839 -2.07 5.21 -19.89
N ARG A 840 -2.49 5.99 -20.90
CA ARG A 840 -2.23 7.44 -20.98
C ARG A 840 -2.90 8.23 -19.86
N LEU A 841 -4.15 7.93 -19.55
CA LEU A 841 -4.85 8.54 -18.42
C LEU A 841 -4.18 8.20 -17.10
N SER A 842 -3.64 6.99 -16.97
CA SER A 842 -2.93 6.57 -15.76
C SER A 842 -1.70 7.42 -15.50
N VAL A 843 -0.92 7.72 -16.55
CA VAL A 843 0.21 8.65 -16.45
C VAL A 843 -0.27 10.08 -16.16
N LEU A 844 -1.36 10.53 -16.80
CA LEU A 844 -1.92 11.88 -16.62
C LEU A 844 -2.29 12.14 -15.15
N VAL A 845 -3.10 11.27 -14.54
CA VAL A 845 -3.53 11.47 -13.15
C VAL A 845 -2.39 11.24 -12.16
N GLU A 846 -1.41 10.37 -12.47
CA GLU A 846 -0.20 10.23 -11.65
C GLU A 846 0.66 11.51 -11.67
N ARG A 847 0.74 12.24 -12.78
CA ARG A 847 1.56 13.46 -12.89
C ARG A 847 0.86 14.75 -12.43
N HIS A 848 -0.48 14.79 -12.50
CA HIS A 848 -1.28 16.00 -12.26
C HIS A 848 -2.34 15.75 -11.17
N PRO A 849 -1.97 15.75 -9.87
CA PRO A 849 -2.89 15.49 -8.76
C PRO A 849 -4.04 16.50 -8.66
N GLN A 850 -3.93 17.66 -9.32
CA GLN A 850 -5.00 18.66 -9.39
C GLN A 850 -6.24 18.12 -10.12
N ILE A 851 -6.12 17.07 -10.94
CA ILE A 851 -7.26 16.41 -11.58
C ILE A 851 -8.03 15.61 -10.53
N LEU A 852 -9.12 16.19 -10.04
CA LEU A 852 -9.99 15.55 -9.06
C LEU A 852 -10.78 14.40 -9.69
N GLU A 853 -11.43 14.67 -10.82
CA GLU A 853 -12.23 13.68 -11.55
C GLU A 853 -12.15 13.97 -13.05
N LEU A 854 -11.87 12.92 -13.82
CA LEU A 854 -11.92 12.87 -15.26
C LEU A 854 -12.84 11.72 -15.64
N GLU A 855 -13.85 11.99 -16.45
CA GLU A 855 -14.79 10.99 -16.94
C GLU A 855 -14.90 11.06 -18.45
N ILE A 856 -14.65 9.92 -19.09
CA ILE A 856 -14.94 9.67 -20.49
C ILE A 856 -16.24 8.86 -20.55
N HIS A 857 -17.31 9.47 -21.07
CA HIS A 857 -18.62 8.84 -21.13
C HIS A 857 -19.42 9.28 -22.38
N PRO A 858 -19.59 8.41 -23.39
CA PRO A 858 -18.92 7.12 -23.59
C PRO A 858 -17.65 7.23 -24.47
N MET A 859 -16.80 6.21 -24.35
CA MET A 859 -15.87 5.80 -25.40
C MET A 859 -16.45 4.57 -26.12
N VAL A 860 -16.63 4.65 -27.43
CA VAL A 860 -17.20 3.55 -28.23
C VAL A 860 -16.07 2.68 -28.78
N ALA A 861 -16.00 1.43 -28.34
CA ALA A 861 -15.09 0.43 -28.88
C ALA A 861 -15.74 -0.32 -30.06
N THR A 862 -15.06 -0.32 -31.20
CA THR A 862 -15.56 -0.89 -32.47
C THR A 862 -14.62 -1.98 -32.95
N VAL A 863 -14.99 -2.69 -34.02
CA VAL A 863 -14.13 -3.72 -34.62
C VAL A 863 -12.81 -3.17 -35.19
N THR A 864 -12.76 -1.89 -35.56
CA THR A 864 -11.59 -1.26 -36.19
C THR A 864 -10.84 -0.31 -35.27
N GLY A 865 -11.49 0.28 -34.26
CA GLY A 865 -10.87 1.31 -33.41
C GLY A 865 -11.72 1.72 -32.21
N GLY A 866 -11.32 2.80 -31.52
CA GLY A 866 -12.02 3.37 -30.38
C GLY A 866 -12.28 4.86 -30.59
N HIS A 867 -13.45 5.33 -30.18
CA HIS A 867 -13.88 6.72 -30.40
C HIS A 867 -14.40 7.35 -29.11
N LEU A 868 -13.71 8.37 -28.59
CA LEU A 868 -14.17 9.17 -27.44
C LEU A 868 -15.26 10.14 -27.89
N LEU A 869 -16.43 10.08 -27.27
CA LEU A 869 -17.54 10.99 -27.62
C LEU A 869 -17.63 12.20 -26.68
N SER A 870 -17.24 12.05 -25.42
CA SER A 870 -17.34 13.14 -24.44
C SER A 870 -16.35 12.92 -23.31
N VAL A 871 -15.83 14.04 -22.80
CA VAL A 871 -14.99 14.09 -21.61
C VAL A 871 -15.51 15.18 -20.67
N ARG A 872 -15.31 14.95 -19.38
CA ARG A 872 -15.60 15.90 -18.29
C ARG A 872 -14.41 15.88 -17.31
N ILE A 873 -13.82 17.04 -16.99
CA ILE A 873 -12.63 17.16 -16.11
C ILE A 873 -12.86 18.20 -15.00
N ASP A 874 -12.71 17.80 -13.74
CA ASP A 874 -12.84 18.63 -12.54
C ASP A 874 -11.46 18.77 -11.93
N LEU A 875 -11.12 19.99 -11.55
CA LEU A 875 -9.85 20.33 -10.92
C LEU A 875 -10.04 20.75 -9.47
N LEU A 876 -9.01 20.57 -8.65
CA LEU A 876 -8.96 21.04 -7.26
C LEU A 876 -7.61 21.71 -6.97
N THR A 877 -7.65 22.86 -6.29
CA THR A 877 -6.49 23.69 -5.94
C THR A 877 -5.56 23.07 -4.90
N ASP A 878 -6.07 22.19 -4.04
CA ASP A 878 -5.32 21.59 -2.93
C ASP A 878 -5.43 20.06 -2.99
N SER A 879 -4.55 19.45 -3.76
CA SER A 879 -4.40 17.99 -3.86
C SER A 879 -3.12 17.55 -3.13
N THR A 880 -3.04 17.83 -1.82
CA THR A 880 -1.94 17.34 -1.00
C THR A 880 -1.92 15.81 -0.95
N ARG A 881 -1.02 15.20 -1.73
CA ARG A 881 -0.71 13.77 -1.66
C ARG A 881 0.08 13.44 -0.40
N ILE A 882 -0.44 12.51 0.40
CA ILE A 882 0.29 11.93 1.55
C ILE A 882 1.54 11.20 1.05
N ASP A 883 1.49 10.59 -0.13
CA ASP A 883 2.58 9.85 -0.75
C ASP A 883 3.36 10.71 -1.77
N SER A 884 3.56 12.00 -1.49
CA SER A 884 4.54 12.78 -2.25
C SER A 884 5.89 12.05 -2.18
N THR A 885 6.80 12.29 -3.13
CA THR A 885 8.17 11.70 -3.13
C THR A 885 8.98 11.95 -1.84
N ARG A 886 8.42 12.68 -0.86
CA ARG A 886 8.96 12.90 0.47
C ARG A 886 8.75 11.66 1.32
N ARG A 887 9.79 11.26 2.03
CA ARG A 887 9.72 10.13 2.95
C ARG A 887 8.99 10.57 4.21
N LEU A 888 7.78 10.04 4.42
CA LEU A 888 6.97 10.34 5.59
C LEU A 888 6.71 9.05 6.38
N LEU A 889 6.86 9.11 7.70
CA LEU A 889 6.25 8.11 8.58
C LEU A 889 4.73 8.16 8.43
N SER A 890 4.12 6.98 8.35
CA SER A 890 2.75 6.70 7.88
C SER A 890 1.64 7.52 8.51
#